data_AF-A0AAV1JRE5-F1
#
_entry.id   AF-A0AAV1JRE5-F1
#
_cell.length_a   1.000
_cell.length_b   1.000
_cell.length_c   1.000
_cell.angle_alpha   90.00
_cell.angle_beta   90.00
_cell.angle_gamma   90.00
#
_symmetry.space_group_name_H-M   'P 1'
#
loop_
_entity.id
_entity.type
_entity.pdbx_description
1 polymer ?
#
loop_
_entity_poly.entity_id
_entity_poly.type
_entity_poly.pdbx_seq_one_letter_code
_entity_poly.pdbx_strand_id
1 'polypeptide(L)'
;MLSKNLFDIDMNVGFSLQPNRSEYFVHNILIVADCACHESGQFLMTASSQGYFKSPYRWLLLHYEGGNCGAVDRLDIPLNSDVVIANKAIDRFIFIEAYKISEHSEIIFSTRGEWQNARTDLNNLNSSLITEIKRAGNSGREFGVMDDYRDTKIMSRRRRNFRKHTLTMANVITDSNNTRQHLDDRLFLHQDSITKMSYMVVKICFEMLNATERLLFTHTWGYRDKNGNWQGIVDHLLKKEADLGTLTIFTQERMMVIDYIAMVGSTAVRFVFREPPLALLQNIFTLPFTGAVWIAIVVCVLSCALFLYIASKWEATVAMHPMQLNGSWADVLILIIGAVLQQGCTLEPRYAAGRCVTLLLFVALTILYSAYCANIVVLLRAPSSSVRSLPDLLNSPLKLGASDFEYNRYFFKKLNDPIRKAIYDKKIAPKGKKPNFYNMKDGVEKIRKGLFAFHMELNPGYRLIQETYQEDEKCDLVEIDYINEIDPWVPGQKRSPYKDLFKINFIKIRETGIQASIHHRLHVGKPRCSGSISTFSSVGFTDMYPAIITTLYGMLLAPAVLVLEIMYKKLDNVTVRFLREYIRNEWSPTTLHYDLCWEKETQIHLSRTLMEDGVQVSSSLKKHSKQHDHVLLFLTDLNCAGGENAFNDTDLLRFPYHWLALYDANSEINENIYDKLSDLPLLVDSDFVLAERKGDIFTLTELHKPSPNGTTLSNPKGVYNGTLVDVRPRRELFWRRKDIMGHILTMSNVIQNSNSTKYHLPREDRLELKYDAMTKLCWSHIRTTFSVLNATPRYIFSYRWGYIKDGQWSGMINDLRIGKADIGTNCLANAERTKVIVFADCISRFELKFAFRQPLLSSTSNVFALPFSLSVWVAIIVSLVISTGTIYLATKWETRRLSQDPSQLDGTVIDALLLTLSALSQQGCSKEPKGLSGRIMLWVVFTNLMSLYAAYSANIVVLLQAPAPEIRNPKELLESGMTLSANDADYSRFIFKLFNDSGRGGYYKKIVPSKGPPHFYSNDEGVKRIREGFFAYHGDIDTIRRRVEETFYENEKCDLREVDYMKSRYPLVPIRKDSPYLELLKVALVILLSTISKVQAKIDQSHFGVTLSRDFQLTLII
;
A
#
# COMPACT_ATOMS: atom_id res chain seq x y z
N MET A 1 46.62 28.68 -47.45
CA MET A 1 45.74 29.84 -47.13
C MET A 1 44.44 29.37 -46.48
N LEU A 2 43.58 28.60 -47.18
CA LEU A 2 42.30 28.08 -46.65
C LEU A 2 42.39 27.51 -45.22
N SER A 3 43.37 26.62 -44.97
CA SER A 3 43.60 26.02 -43.65
C SER A 3 43.84 27.03 -42.51
N LYS A 4 44.46 28.19 -42.80
CA LYS A 4 44.67 29.26 -41.81
C LYS A 4 43.34 29.98 -41.52
N ASN A 5 42.60 30.37 -42.56
CA ASN A 5 41.30 31.02 -42.40
C ASN A 5 40.26 30.12 -41.69
N LEU A 6 40.38 28.79 -41.79
CA LEU A 6 39.55 27.84 -41.05
C LEU A 6 40.02 27.66 -39.59
N PHE A 7 41.33 27.71 -39.33
CA PHE A 7 41.86 27.72 -37.97
C PHE A 7 41.47 29.00 -37.20
N ASP A 8 41.39 30.15 -37.89
CA ASP A 8 40.87 31.43 -37.35
C ASP A 8 39.40 31.35 -36.84
N ILE A 9 38.67 30.25 -37.13
CA ILE A 9 37.29 29.99 -36.69
C ILE A 9 37.14 28.64 -35.95
N ASP A 10 38.18 28.20 -35.25
CA ASP A 10 38.26 26.96 -34.46
C ASP A 10 38.04 25.65 -35.25
N MET A 11 38.11 25.67 -36.59
CA MET A 11 37.99 24.48 -37.42
C MET A 11 39.34 23.81 -37.69
N ASN A 12 39.56 22.66 -37.04
CA ASN A 12 40.69 21.78 -37.33
C ASN A 12 40.55 21.11 -38.72
N VAL A 13 41.54 21.33 -39.59
CA VAL A 13 41.57 20.81 -40.97
C VAL A 13 42.49 19.58 -41.05
N GLY A 14 42.01 18.51 -41.69
CA GLY A 14 42.79 17.30 -41.98
C GLY A 14 42.74 16.93 -43.46
N PHE A 15 43.86 16.43 -43.99
CA PHE A 15 44.03 16.16 -45.43
C PHE A 15 43.65 14.73 -45.87
N SER A 16 43.17 13.88 -44.96
CA SER A 16 42.83 12.47 -45.24
C SER A 16 41.61 12.00 -44.46
N LEU A 17 40.68 11.31 -45.11
CA LEU A 17 39.62 10.56 -44.43
C LEU A 17 40.23 9.33 -43.72
N GLN A 18 40.48 9.45 -42.42
CA GLN A 18 40.93 8.31 -41.60
C GLN A 18 39.75 7.34 -41.38
N PRO A 19 39.83 6.07 -41.81
CA PRO A 19 38.67 5.17 -41.87
C PRO A 19 38.23 4.59 -40.52
N ASN A 20 38.83 5.01 -39.39
CA ASN A 20 38.73 4.29 -38.12
C ASN A 20 38.70 5.25 -36.90
N ARG A 21 37.68 6.12 -36.83
CA ARG A 21 37.33 6.88 -35.61
C ARG A 21 36.02 6.36 -35.00
N SER A 22 35.95 6.33 -33.67
CA SER A 22 34.79 5.85 -32.91
C SER A 22 33.51 6.65 -33.17
N GLU A 23 32.36 5.96 -33.21
CA GLU A 23 31.04 6.50 -33.61
C GLU A 23 30.61 7.80 -32.87
N TYR A 24 31.12 8.05 -31.66
CA TYR A 24 30.76 9.20 -30.82
C TYR A 24 31.23 10.58 -31.33
N PHE A 25 32.26 10.67 -32.19
CA PHE A 25 32.89 11.96 -32.57
C PHE A 25 32.53 12.48 -33.98
N VAL A 26 31.71 11.75 -34.75
CA VAL A 26 31.64 11.94 -36.21
C VAL A 26 30.71 13.08 -36.67
N HIS A 27 29.79 13.55 -35.81
CA HIS A 27 28.73 14.51 -36.17
C HIS A 27 29.18 15.93 -36.57
N ASN A 28 30.47 16.27 -36.38
CA ASN A 28 31.03 17.60 -36.66
C ASN A 28 32.02 17.61 -37.85
N ILE A 29 32.10 16.52 -38.63
CA ILE A 29 32.99 16.45 -39.79
C ILE A 29 32.29 17.01 -41.03
N LEU A 30 32.85 18.10 -41.57
CA LEU A 30 32.55 18.63 -42.90
C LEU A 30 33.63 18.16 -43.88
N ILE A 31 33.21 17.50 -44.96
CA ILE A 31 34.06 17.08 -46.07
C ILE A 31 33.85 18.08 -47.20
N VAL A 32 34.94 18.65 -47.74
CA VAL A 32 34.89 19.60 -48.87
C VAL A 32 35.60 18.96 -50.05
N ALA A 33 34.97 18.99 -51.23
CA ALA A 33 35.55 18.49 -52.48
C ALA A 33 35.26 19.47 -53.63
N ASP A 34 36.20 19.63 -54.55
CA ASP A 34 36.07 20.51 -55.72
C ASP A 34 35.81 19.69 -56.99
N CYS A 35 34.66 19.89 -57.65
CA CYS A 35 34.32 19.20 -58.90
C CYS A 35 35.26 19.54 -60.07
N ALA A 36 35.98 20.66 -60.03
CA ALA A 36 36.88 21.06 -61.11
C ALA A 36 38.18 20.25 -61.15
N CYS A 37 38.53 19.54 -60.08
CA CYS A 37 39.73 18.72 -60.01
C CYS A 37 39.52 17.33 -60.65
N HIS A 38 40.47 16.90 -61.48
CA HIS A 38 40.33 15.75 -62.39
C HIS A 38 40.04 14.41 -61.69
N GLU A 39 40.57 14.19 -60.48
CA GLU A 39 40.36 12.93 -59.71
C GLU A 39 39.10 12.95 -58.84
N SER A 40 38.46 14.12 -58.63
CA SER A 40 37.35 14.28 -57.70
C SER A 40 36.16 13.39 -58.01
N GLY A 41 35.87 13.12 -59.29
CA GLY A 41 34.81 12.19 -59.67
C GLY A 41 35.04 10.77 -59.16
N GLN A 42 36.28 10.27 -59.23
CA GLN A 42 36.66 8.94 -58.75
C GLN A 42 36.71 8.89 -57.21
N PHE A 43 37.17 9.97 -56.56
CA PHE A 43 37.10 10.13 -55.11
C PHE A 43 35.64 10.10 -54.61
N LEU A 44 34.73 10.86 -55.22
CA LEU A 44 33.32 10.92 -54.84
C LEU A 44 32.62 9.55 -55.04
N MET A 45 32.88 8.86 -56.15
CA MET A 45 32.36 7.50 -56.37
C MET A 45 32.90 6.50 -55.33
N THR A 46 34.17 6.62 -54.92
CA THR A 46 34.78 5.77 -53.88
C THR A 46 34.21 6.09 -52.50
N ALA A 47 33.99 7.37 -52.18
CA ALA A 47 33.32 7.79 -50.96
C ALA A 47 31.85 7.31 -50.92
N SER A 48 31.18 7.25 -52.08
CA SER A 48 29.83 6.72 -52.22
C SER A 48 29.75 5.22 -51.96
N SER A 49 30.64 4.42 -52.56
CA SER A 49 30.65 2.96 -52.35
C SER A 49 31.07 2.58 -50.92
N GLN A 50 31.92 3.39 -50.29
CA GLN A 50 32.28 3.26 -48.87
C GLN A 50 31.22 3.89 -47.91
N GLY A 51 30.19 4.55 -48.46
CA GLY A 51 29.01 5.02 -47.71
C GLY A 51 29.16 6.35 -46.98
N TYR A 52 30.20 7.15 -47.24
CA TYR A 52 30.46 8.42 -46.56
C TYR A 52 29.43 9.53 -46.82
N PHE A 53 28.50 9.38 -47.77
CA PHE A 53 27.35 10.31 -47.90
C PHE A 53 26.25 10.05 -46.87
N LYS A 54 26.26 8.92 -46.15
CA LYS A 54 25.28 8.65 -45.09
C LYS A 54 25.60 9.45 -43.83
N SER A 55 24.55 9.80 -43.09
CA SER A 55 24.66 10.45 -41.77
C SER A 55 25.66 9.68 -40.88
N PRO A 56 26.59 10.36 -40.19
CA PRO A 56 26.50 11.78 -39.79
C PRO A 56 27.47 12.73 -40.51
N TYR A 57 28.10 12.32 -41.61
CA TYR A 57 29.00 13.19 -42.39
C TYR A 57 28.23 14.30 -43.13
N ARG A 58 28.86 15.46 -43.30
CA ARG A 58 28.35 16.58 -44.10
C ARG A 58 29.28 16.85 -45.27
N TRP A 59 28.73 17.24 -46.42
CA TRP A 59 29.49 17.42 -47.66
C TRP A 59 29.23 18.79 -48.28
N LEU A 60 30.31 19.45 -48.69
CA LEU A 60 30.28 20.66 -49.50
C LEU A 60 31.03 20.39 -50.81
N LEU A 61 30.30 20.35 -51.92
CA LEU A 61 30.84 20.19 -53.27
C LEU A 61 30.97 21.57 -53.92
N LEU A 62 32.18 22.00 -54.23
CA LEU A 62 32.44 23.25 -54.93
C LEU A 62 32.29 23.03 -56.44
N HIS A 63 31.55 23.93 -57.10
CA HIS A 63 31.34 23.91 -58.53
C HIS A 63 31.68 25.29 -59.12
N TYR A 64 32.63 25.30 -60.05
CA TYR A 64 33.11 26.48 -60.77
C TYR A 64 32.73 26.37 -62.25
N GLU A 65 32.44 27.50 -62.90
CA GLU A 65 32.09 27.55 -64.32
C GLU A 65 33.15 26.83 -65.18
N GLY A 66 32.71 25.83 -65.95
CA GLY A 66 33.56 24.93 -66.74
C GLY A 66 33.84 23.55 -66.12
N GLY A 67 33.68 23.39 -64.79
CA GLY A 67 33.92 22.11 -64.09
C GLY A 67 32.68 21.22 -64.01
N ASN A 68 32.58 20.17 -64.83
CA ASN A 68 31.38 19.32 -64.89
C ASN A 68 31.28 18.35 -63.68
N CYS A 69 30.37 18.63 -62.73
CA CYS A 69 30.03 17.75 -61.59
C CYS A 69 29.29 16.44 -62.01
N GLY A 70 29.37 15.95 -63.25
CA GLY A 70 28.59 14.82 -63.80
C GLY A 70 28.76 13.45 -63.10
N ALA A 71 29.58 13.36 -62.06
CA ALA A 71 29.57 12.24 -61.12
C ALA A 71 28.36 12.26 -60.16
N VAL A 72 27.82 13.45 -59.82
CA VAL A 72 26.83 13.66 -58.75
C VAL A 72 25.56 12.82 -58.96
N ASP A 73 25.05 12.74 -60.19
CA ASP A 73 23.85 11.95 -60.53
C ASP A 73 23.99 10.46 -60.19
N ARG A 74 25.23 9.95 -60.22
CA ARG A 74 25.59 8.55 -59.97
C ARG A 74 25.89 8.24 -58.50
N LEU A 75 25.95 9.24 -57.62
CA LEU A 75 26.21 9.04 -56.20
C LEU A 75 24.96 8.51 -55.47
N ASP A 76 25.18 7.68 -54.46
CA ASP A 76 24.16 7.35 -53.45
C ASP A 76 24.13 8.47 -52.41
N ILE A 77 23.21 9.42 -52.63
CA ILE A 77 22.98 10.58 -51.76
C ILE A 77 21.65 10.38 -51.03
N PRO A 78 21.57 9.51 -50.00
CA PRO A 78 20.29 9.13 -49.41
C PRO A 78 19.64 10.28 -48.63
N LEU A 79 18.35 10.13 -48.32
CA LEU A 79 17.54 11.22 -47.78
C LEU A 79 18.00 11.79 -46.42
N ASN A 80 18.86 11.08 -45.67
CA ASN A 80 19.48 11.53 -44.42
C ASN A 80 20.87 12.21 -44.57
N SER A 81 21.34 12.45 -45.79
CA SER A 81 22.62 13.10 -46.09
C SER A 81 22.56 14.64 -46.06
N ASP A 82 23.60 15.33 -45.54
CA ASP A 82 23.74 16.79 -45.68
C ASP A 82 24.75 17.11 -46.79
N VAL A 83 24.37 16.86 -48.04
CA VAL A 83 25.16 17.22 -49.23
C VAL A 83 24.68 18.55 -49.79
N VAL A 84 25.61 19.48 -49.95
CA VAL A 84 25.38 20.82 -50.49
C VAL A 84 26.35 21.07 -51.65
N ILE A 85 25.84 21.51 -52.79
CA ILE A 85 26.61 21.98 -53.92
C ILE A 85 26.67 23.52 -53.84
N ALA A 86 27.86 24.10 -53.77
CA ALA A 86 28.07 25.54 -53.89
C ALA A 86 28.45 25.88 -55.32
N ASN A 87 27.48 26.37 -56.08
CA ASN A 87 27.66 26.80 -57.46
C ASN A 87 28.12 28.26 -57.49
N LYS A 88 29.30 28.53 -58.06
CA LYS A 88 29.81 29.89 -58.25
C LYS A 88 29.19 30.53 -59.49
N ALA A 89 28.52 31.67 -59.31
CA ALA A 89 28.32 32.67 -60.35
C ALA A 89 29.24 33.89 -60.07
N ILE A 90 29.48 34.72 -61.09
CA ILE A 90 30.40 35.88 -61.13
C ILE A 90 30.87 36.40 -59.74
N ASP A 91 29.97 37.06 -58.99
CA ASP A 91 30.24 37.69 -57.67
C ASP A 91 29.47 37.01 -56.48
N ARG A 92 28.90 35.80 -56.67
CA ARG A 92 28.06 35.12 -55.65
C ARG A 92 28.13 33.58 -55.69
N PHE A 93 27.82 32.93 -54.57
CA PHE A 93 27.68 31.47 -54.47
C PHE A 93 26.25 31.07 -54.12
N ILE A 94 25.65 30.19 -54.93
CA ILE A 94 24.32 29.63 -54.68
C ILE A 94 24.50 28.23 -54.07
N PHE A 95 23.94 28.00 -52.89
CA PHE A 95 24.02 26.72 -52.18
C PHE A 95 22.77 25.89 -52.47
N ILE A 96 22.95 24.68 -52.98
CA ILE A 96 21.89 23.76 -53.39
C ILE A 96 22.05 22.47 -52.59
N GLU A 97 21.08 22.14 -51.72
CA GLU A 97 20.98 20.80 -51.14
C GLU A 97 20.58 19.79 -52.22
N ALA A 98 21.29 18.67 -52.29
CA ALA A 98 21.00 17.56 -53.18
C ALA A 98 20.71 16.29 -52.35
N TYR A 99 19.62 15.59 -52.65
CA TYR A 99 19.34 14.28 -52.06
C TYR A 99 18.41 13.43 -52.93
N LYS A 100 18.55 12.11 -52.85
CA LYS A 100 17.63 11.12 -53.40
C LYS A 100 16.65 10.65 -52.32
N ILE A 101 15.45 10.23 -52.71
CA ILE A 101 14.53 9.53 -51.80
C ILE A 101 15.01 8.10 -51.61
N SER A 102 15.36 7.41 -52.70
CA SER A 102 15.88 6.05 -52.75
C SER A 102 17.06 5.97 -53.71
N GLU A 103 17.89 4.92 -53.62
CA GLU A 103 19.11 4.72 -54.42
C GLU A 103 18.86 4.89 -55.94
N HIS A 104 17.68 4.47 -56.40
CA HIS A 104 17.23 4.50 -57.80
C HIS A 104 16.33 5.71 -58.16
N SER A 105 16.08 6.65 -57.23
CA SER A 105 15.26 7.84 -57.52
C SER A 105 16.10 8.99 -58.07
N GLU A 106 15.47 9.87 -58.85
CA GLU A 106 16.02 11.17 -59.24
C GLU A 106 16.55 11.97 -58.05
N ILE A 107 17.55 12.83 -58.29
CA ILE A 107 18.05 13.78 -57.30
C ILE A 107 17.05 14.94 -57.17
N ILE A 108 16.62 15.20 -55.94
CA ILE A 108 15.90 16.40 -55.56
C ILE A 108 16.92 17.47 -55.18
N PHE A 109 17.00 18.50 -56.02
CA PHE A 109 17.74 19.73 -55.75
C PHE A 109 16.83 20.74 -55.03
N SER A 110 17.36 21.45 -54.04
CA SER A 110 16.64 22.47 -53.27
C SER A 110 17.59 23.58 -52.85
N THR A 111 17.29 24.83 -53.20
CA THR A 111 18.13 25.99 -52.84
C THR A 111 18.16 26.17 -51.32
N ARG A 112 19.33 26.00 -50.72
CA ARG A 112 19.60 26.13 -49.28
C ARG A 112 19.73 27.60 -48.87
N GLY A 113 20.26 28.43 -49.78
CA GLY A 113 20.60 29.82 -49.51
C GLY A 113 21.58 30.38 -50.54
N GLU A 114 21.95 31.63 -50.36
CA GLU A 114 22.84 32.37 -51.26
C GLU A 114 23.89 33.13 -50.44
N TRP A 115 25.11 33.22 -50.95
CA TRP A 115 26.17 34.06 -50.39
C TRP A 115 26.59 35.12 -51.42
N GLN A 116 26.68 36.36 -50.98
CA GLN A 116 27.05 37.51 -51.80
C GLN A 116 28.18 38.32 -51.14
N ASN A 117 29.11 38.83 -51.95
CA ASN A 117 30.19 39.69 -51.46
C ASN A 117 29.64 41.08 -51.12
N ALA A 118 29.86 41.59 -49.89
CA ALA A 118 29.09 42.69 -49.33
C ALA A 118 29.50 44.08 -49.87
N ARG A 119 28.96 44.46 -51.04
CA ARG A 119 29.05 45.83 -51.58
C ARG A 119 27.79 46.63 -51.24
N THR A 120 27.88 47.43 -50.16
CA THR A 120 26.98 48.54 -49.76
C THR A 120 25.54 48.23 -49.35
N ASP A 121 25.00 49.10 -48.48
CA ASP A 121 23.60 49.20 -47.99
C ASP A 121 23.00 48.11 -47.09
N LEU A 122 23.55 48.01 -45.87
CA LEU A 122 23.00 47.27 -44.72
C LEU A 122 21.65 47.80 -44.15
N ASN A 123 21.05 48.84 -44.73
CA ASN A 123 19.94 49.58 -44.12
C ASN A 123 18.53 49.05 -44.41
N ASN A 124 18.35 48.10 -45.34
CA ASN A 124 17.03 47.70 -45.86
C ASN A 124 16.68 46.20 -45.74
N LEU A 125 17.46 45.41 -45.00
CA LEU A 125 17.26 43.96 -44.87
C LEU A 125 16.71 43.56 -43.49
N ASN A 126 15.69 42.70 -43.48
CA ASN A 126 15.08 42.19 -42.25
C ASN A 126 16.10 41.37 -41.44
N SER A 127 16.36 41.80 -40.20
CA SER A 127 17.49 41.34 -39.37
C SER A 127 17.38 39.92 -38.80
N SER A 128 16.46 39.08 -39.28
CA SER A 128 16.17 37.75 -38.73
C SER A 128 16.91 36.58 -39.41
N LEU A 129 17.55 36.81 -40.56
CA LEU A 129 18.19 35.76 -41.37
C LEU A 129 19.72 35.89 -41.52
N ILE A 130 20.27 37.10 -41.34
CA ILE A 130 21.71 37.38 -41.53
C ILE A 130 22.53 36.82 -40.36
N THR A 131 23.56 36.04 -40.66
CA THR A 131 24.50 35.51 -39.65
C THR A 131 25.85 36.24 -39.74
N GLU A 132 26.04 37.31 -38.96
CA GLU A 132 27.34 38.02 -38.88
C GLU A 132 28.43 37.14 -38.23
N ILE A 133 29.59 37.02 -38.88
CA ILE A 133 30.81 36.45 -38.28
C ILE A 133 31.79 37.60 -37.98
N LYS A 134 31.90 37.99 -36.71
CA LYS A 134 32.79 39.06 -36.25
C LYS A 134 34.22 38.55 -36.04
N ARG A 135 35.12 38.89 -36.96
CA ARG A 135 36.58 38.74 -36.77
C ARG A 135 37.06 39.69 -35.67
N ALA A 136 37.83 39.16 -34.71
CA ALA A 136 38.66 39.95 -33.81
C ALA A 136 40.04 40.16 -34.47
N GLY A 137 40.45 41.42 -34.66
CA GLY A 137 41.63 41.77 -35.47
C GLY A 137 41.26 42.74 -36.61
N ASN A 138 42.19 43.58 -37.01
CA ASN A 138 41.91 44.80 -37.78
C ASN A 138 42.34 44.72 -39.25
N SER A 139 41.85 45.68 -40.06
CA SER A 139 42.09 45.87 -41.52
C SER A 139 41.40 44.88 -42.48
N GLY A 140 41.03 45.36 -43.68
CA GLY A 140 40.58 44.54 -44.82
C GLY A 140 39.24 43.80 -44.65
N ARG A 141 38.12 44.52 -44.59
CA ARG A 141 36.77 43.93 -44.43
C ARG A 141 36.08 43.60 -45.75
N GLU A 142 36.55 42.57 -46.45
CA GLU A 142 35.65 41.78 -47.30
C GLU A 142 34.77 40.91 -46.40
N PHE A 143 33.55 41.38 -46.13
CA PHE A 143 32.49 40.54 -45.59
C PHE A 143 31.66 39.96 -46.74
N GLY A 144 31.13 38.77 -46.55
CA GLY A 144 30.06 38.26 -47.41
C GLY A 144 28.84 37.90 -46.58
N VAL A 145 27.67 38.30 -47.04
CA VAL A 145 26.38 38.00 -46.41
C VAL A 145 25.92 36.62 -46.89
N MET A 146 25.34 35.84 -45.98
CA MET A 146 24.73 34.54 -46.27
C MET A 146 23.24 34.61 -45.94
N ASP A 147 22.38 34.52 -46.95
CA ASP A 147 20.93 34.44 -46.82
C ASP A 147 20.49 32.97 -46.78
N ASP A 148 19.99 32.53 -45.62
CA ASP A 148 19.57 31.15 -45.36
C ASP A 148 18.07 30.97 -45.68
N TYR A 149 17.74 30.42 -46.86
CA TYR A 149 16.36 30.27 -47.34
C TYR A 149 15.57 29.13 -46.66
N ARG A 150 16.05 28.58 -45.53
CA ARG A 150 15.43 27.43 -44.84
C ARG A 150 14.59 27.83 -43.63
N ASP A 151 13.27 27.57 -43.68
CA ASP A 151 12.34 27.71 -42.55
C ASP A 151 12.85 27.12 -41.23
N THR A 152 13.57 25.98 -41.32
CA THR A 152 14.18 25.31 -40.19
C THR A 152 15.47 24.61 -40.59
N LYS A 153 16.48 24.65 -39.71
CA LYS A 153 17.79 24.01 -39.93
C LYS A 153 17.73 22.47 -39.88
N ILE A 154 16.68 21.89 -39.27
CA ILE A 154 16.49 20.43 -39.08
C ILE A 154 16.03 19.74 -40.39
N MET A 155 16.85 18.86 -40.97
CA MET A 155 16.55 18.18 -42.25
C MET A 155 15.23 17.39 -42.23
N SER A 156 14.94 16.65 -41.16
CA SER A 156 13.71 15.87 -40.99
C SER A 156 12.43 16.71 -40.77
N ARG A 157 12.55 18.03 -40.60
CA ARG A 157 11.41 18.94 -40.72
C ARG A 157 11.13 19.34 -42.18
N ARG A 158 12.15 19.43 -43.03
CA ARG A 158 12.03 19.81 -44.46
C ARG A 158 11.66 18.61 -45.35
N ARG A 159 12.43 17.51 -45.26
CA ARG A 159 12.34 16.35 -46.18
C ARG A 159 11.22 15.37 -45.82
N ARG A 160 9.97 15.85 -45.77
CA ARG A 160 8.78 15.08 -45.35
C ARG A 160 7.98 14.44 -46.47
N ASN A 161 8.14 14.86 -47.73
CA ASN A 161 7.32 14.41 -48.85
C ASN A 161 8.09 13.39 -49.71
N PHE A 162 7.65 12.13 -49.68
CA PHE A 162 8.28 11.02 -50.38
C PHE A 162 7.76 10.84 -51.82
N ARG A 163 6.97 11.78 -52.36
CA ARG A 163 6.49 11.79 -53.75
C ARG A 163 5.87 10.45 -54.21
N LYS A 164 5.10 9.79 -53.35
CA LYS A 164 4.50 8.45 -53.54
C LYS A 164 5.51 7.29 -53.67
N HIS A 165 6.78 7.46 -53.31
CA HIS A 165 7.74 6.35 -53.22
C HIS A 165 7.21 5.23 -52.31
N THR A 166 7.46 3.98 -52.69
CA THR A 166 6.87 2.80 -52.06
C THR A 166 7.70 2.33 -50.87
N LEU A 167 7.13 2.41 -49.67
CA LEU A 167 7.69 1.87 -48.44
C LEU A 167 7.04 0.51 -48.13
N THR A 168 7.86 -0.44 -47.70
CA THR A 168 7.45 -1.84 -47.55
C THR A 168 7.42 -2.29 -46.08
N MET A 169 6.28 -2.85 -45.65
CA MET A 169 6.08 -3.36 -44.29
C MET A 169 5.96 -4.89 -44.29
N ALA A 170 6.83 -5.57 -43.52
CA ALA A 170 6.78 -7.00 -43.28
C ALA A 170 5.83 -7.35 -42.12
N ASN A 171 4.73 -8.03 -42.42
CA ASN A 171 3.66 -8.35 -41.49
C ASN A 171 3.64 -9.85 -41.14
N VAL A 172 3.46 -10.18 -39.85
CA VAL A 172 3.25 -11.57 -39.41
C VAL A 172 1.77 -11.93 -39.46
N ILE A 173 1.41 -13.03 -40.12
CA ILE A 173 0.03 -13.55 -40.15
C ILE A 173 0.06 -15.07 -39.97
N THR A 174 -0.69 -15.59 -39.01
CA THR A 174 -0.80 -17.04 -38.73
C THR A 174 -1.87 -17.71 -39.60
N ASP A 175 -1.70 -17.52 -40.91
CA ASP A 175 -2.40 -18.19 -42.03
C ASP A 175 -3.91 -17.97 -42.20
N SER A 176 -4.46 -16.91 -41.60
CA SER A 176 -5.78 -16.39 -41.96
C SER A 176 -5.71 -15.50 -43.20
N ASN A 177 -6.25 -15.95 -44.34
CA ASN A 177 -6.38 -15.10 -45.53
C ASN A 177 -7.38 -13.96 -45.30
N ASN A 178 -8.32 -14.12 -44.36
CA ASN A 178 -9.26 -13.09 -43.94
C ASN A 178 -8.55 -11.94 -43.22
N THR A 179 -7.53 -12.20 -42.40
CA THR A 179 -6.74 -11.13 -41.76
C THR A 179 -6.20 -10.15 -42.81
N ARG A 180 -5.69 -10.65 -43.95
CA ARG A 180 -5.14 -9.81 -45.04
C ARG A 180 -6.15 -8.85 -45.66
N GLN A 181 -7.43 -9.20 -45.65
CA GLN A 181 -8.54 -8.37 -46.17
C GLN A 181 -9.10 -7.40 -45.12
N HIS A 182 -8.86 -7.69 -43.83
CA HIS A 182 -9.44 -7.00 -42.68
C HIS A 182 -8.35 -6.38 -41.78
N LEU A 183 -7.32 -5.77 -42.38
CA LEU A 183 -6.15 -5.25 -41.65
C LEU A 183 -6.39 -3.89 -40.97
N ASP A 184 -7.18 -3.01 -41.58
CA ASP A 184 -7.52 -1.66 -41.08
C ASP A 184 -8.92 -1.51 -40.46
N ASP A 185 -9.72 -2.60 -40.42
CA ASP A 185 -11.03 -2.62 -39.78
C ASP A 185 -11.04 -3.19 -38.35
N ARG A 186 -12.24 -3.30 -37.75
CA ARG A 186 -12.46 -3.87 -36.41
C ARG A 186 -13.11 -5.25 -36.41
N LEU A 187 -13.14 -5.94 -37.55
CA LEU A 187 -13.59 -7.33 -37.64
C LEU A 187 -12.48 -8.25 -37.13
N PHE A 188 -12.85 -9.43 -36.63
CA PHE A 188 -11.92 -10.49 -36.21
C PHE A 188 -10.75 -10.00 -35.33
N LEU A 189 -11.00 -9.15 -34.32
CA LEU A 189 -9.98 -8.63 -33.40
C LEU A 189 -9.20 -9.72 -32.63
N HIS A 190 -9.72 -10.95 -32.60
CA HIS A 190 -9.05 -12.13 -32.05
C HIS A 190 -8.03 -12.79 -33.01
N GLN A 191 -7.80 -12.24 -34.21
CA GLN A 191 -6.84 -12.74 -35.20
C GLN A 191 -5.74 -11.71 -35.43
N ASP A 192 -4.48 -12.14 -35.32
CA ASP A 192 -3.27 -11.36 -35.61
C ASP A 192 -3.29 -9.93 -34.97
N SER A 193 -3.77 -9.85 -33.73
CA SER A 193 -4.03 -8.59 -32.99
C SER A 193 -2.81 -7.64 -33.01
N ILE A 194 -1.63 -8.19 -32.74
CA ILE A 194 -0.32 -7.52 -32.77
C ILE A 194 -0.07 -6.87 -34.15
N THR A 195 -0.41 -7.58 -35.23
CA THR A 195 -0.22 -7.15 -36.62
C THR A 195 -1.17 -6.02 -36.98
N LYS A 196 -2.48 -6.18 -36.73
CA LYS A 196 -3.47 -5.11 -36.96
C LYS A 196 -3.10 -3.82 -36.22
N MET A 197 -2.74 -3.93 -34.94
CA MET A 197 -2.30 -2.79 -34.12
C MET A 197 -1.04 -2.11 -34.68
N SER A 198 -0.08 -2.89 -35.17
CA SER A 198 1.13 -2.33 -35.80
C SER A 198 0.83 -1.63 -37.13
N TYR A 199 0.02 -2.24 -37.99
CA TYR A 199 -0.28 -1.75 -39.34
C TYR A 199 -1.04 -0.42 -39.31
N MET A 200 -2.11 -0.28 -38.52
CA MET A 200 -2.91 0.95 -38.50
C MET A 200 -2.09 2.21 -38.15
N VAL A 201 -1.05 2.08 -37.32
CA VAL A 201 -0.17 3.20 -36.93
C VAL A 201 1.00 3.39 -37.91
N VAL A 202 1.50 2.33 -38.55
CA VAL A 202 2.49 2.43 -39.64
C VAL A 202 1.87 3.08 -40.89
N LYS A 203 0.63 2.71 -41.25
CA LYS A 203 -0.14 3.32 -42.35
C LYS A 203 -0.24 4.84 -42.22
N ILE A 204 -0.66 5.32 -41.04
CA ILE A 204 -0.69 6.76 -40.73
C ILE A 204 0.71 7.39 -40.85
N CYS A 205 1.78 6.69 -40.46
CA CYS A 205 3.14 7.19 -40.63
C CYS A 205 3.57 7.28 -42.11
N PHE A 206 3.08 6.41 -42.99
CA PHE A 206 3.31 6.46 -44.44
C PHE A 206 2.47 7.57 -45.11
N GLU A 207 1.21 7.74 -44.70
CA GLU A 207 0.35 8.85 -45.12
C GLU A 207 0.97 10.21 -44.74
N MET A 208 1.48 10.35 -43.50
CA MET A 208 2.22 11.52 -43.02
C MET A 208 3.54 11.80 -43.77
N LEU A 209 4.02 10.86 -44.58
CA LEU A 209 5.20 11.00 -45.45
C LEU A 209 4.84 11.16 -46.93
N ASN A 210 3.55 11.06 -47.32
CA ASN A 210 3.13 10.95 -48.71
C ASN A 210 3.88 9.84 -49.48
N ALA A 211 3.99 8.67 -48.85
CA ALA A 211 4.53 7.44 -49.42
C ALA A 211 3.39 6.54 -49.94
N THR A 212 3.71 5.56 -50.80
CA THR A 212 2.80 4.44 -51.08
C THR A 212 3.16 3.24 -50.20
N GLU A 213 2.18 2.44 -49.81
CA GLU A 213 2.40 1.26 -48.96
C GLU A 213 2.49 -0.04 -49.78
N ARG A 214 3.44 -0.90 -49.43
CA ARG A 214 3.54 -2.28 -49.89
C ARG A 214 3.57 -3.22 -48.69
N LEU A 215 2.76 -4.27 -48.73
CA LEU A 215 2.71 -5.27 -47.65
C LEU A 215 3.41 -6.55 -48.10
N LEU A 216 4.34 -7.03 -47.27
CA LEU A 216 4.86 -8.39 -47.32
C LEU A 216 4.26 -9.19 -46.15
N PHE A 217 4.03 -10.48 -46.36
CA PHE A 217 3.45 -11.37 -45.35
C PHE A 217 4.39 -12.53 -45.06
N THR A 218 4.54 -12.85 -43.78
CA THR A 218 5.38 -13.96 -43.29
C THR A 218 4.74 -14.60 -42.06
N HIS A 219 5.24 -15.75 -41.62
CA HIS A 219 4.66 -16.48 -40.49
C HIS A 219 5.42 -16.28 -39.17
N THR A 220 6.62 -15.66 -39.18
CA THR A 220 7.42 -15.50 -37.96
C THR A 220 8.04 -14.11 -37.78
N TRP A 221 8.19 -13.69 -36.52
CA TRP A 221 8.94 -12.50 -36.10
C TRP A 221 10.46 -12.61 -36.28
N GLY A 222 10.94 -13.66 -36.94
CA GLY A 222 12.35 -13.96 -37.17
C GLY A 222 13.07 -14.56 -35.97
N TYR A 223 13.40 -15.83 -36.14
CA TYR A 223 14.21 -16.65 -35.24
C TYR A 223 15.38 -17.22 -36.03
N ARG A 224 16.39 -17.74 -35.34
CA ARG A 224 17.47 -18.49 -35.99
C ARG A 224 17.07 -19.94 -36.19
N ASP A 225 17.25 -20.45 -37.39
CA ASP A 225 17.14 -21.88 -37.70
C ASP A 225 18.32 -22.67 -37.13
N LYS A 226 18.28 -24.01 -37.20
CA LYS A 226 19.38 -24.92 -36.84
C LYS A 226 20.71 -24.54 -37.51
N ASN A 227 20.63 -24.01 -38.73
CA ASN A 227 21.78 -23.58 -39.53
C ASN A 227 22.28 -22.16 -39.16
N GLY A 228 21.71 -21.52 -38.14
CA GLY A 228 22.06 -20.18 -37.67
C GLY A 228 21.45 -19.01 -38.46
N ASN A 229 20.91 -19.28 -39.65
CA ASN A 229 20.25 -18.31 -40.53
C ASN A 229 18.98 -17.71 -39.90
N TRP A 230 18.71 -16.43 -40.17
CA TRP A 230 17.46 -15.78 -39.82
C TRP A 230 16.30 -16.19 -40.74
N GLN A 231 15.08 -15.94 -40.27
CA GLN A 231 13.83 -16.13 -41.01
C GLN A 231 12.92 -14.91 -40.78
N GLY A 232 11.72 -14.89 -41.39
CA GLY A 232 10.64 -14.00 -41.01
C GLY A 232 10.94 -12.50 -41.17
N ILE A 233 10.34 -11.66 -40.32
CA ILE A 233 10.56 -10.19 -40.34
C ILE A 233 12.06 -9.83 -40.33
N VAL A 234 12.85 -10.50 -39.48
CA VAL A 234 14.29 -10.18 -39.35
C VAL A 234 15.05 -10.48 -40.65
N ASP A 235 14.69 -11.53 -41.39
CA ASP A 235 15.29 -11.86 -42.68
C ASP A 235 14.91 -10.84 -43.76
N HIS A 236 13.63 -10.47 -43.89
CA HIS A 236 13.20 -9.43 -44.83
C HIS A 236 13.86 -8.05 -44.55
N LEU A 237 13.99 -7.67 -43.27
CA LEU A 237 14.68 -6.42 -42.87
C LEU A 237 16.19 -6.48 -43.08
N LEU A 238 16.81 -7.67 -42.95
CA LEU A 238 18.25 -7.88 -43.18
C LEU A 238 18.60 -7.88 -44.68
N LYS A 239 17.73 -8.46 -45.52
CA LYS A 239 17.83 -8.45 -46.98
C LYS A 239 17.45 -7.11 -47.62
N LYS A 240 16.91 -6.16 -46.83
CA LYS A 240 16.32 -4.88 -47.30
C LYS A 240 15.10 -5.05 -48.22
N GLU A 241 14.36 -6.15 -48.06
CA GLU A 241 13.08 -6.38 -48.75
C GLU A 241 11.93 -5.59 -48.09
N ALA A 242 12.11 -5.17 -46.83
CA ALA A 242 11.19 -4.32 -46.08
C ALA A 242 11.92 -3.20 -45.33
N ASP A 243 11.24 -2.07 -45.16
CA ASP A 243 11.70 -0.90 -44.39
C ASP A 243 11.36 -1.04 -42.90
N LEU A 244 10.14 -1.53 -42.63
CA LEU A 244 9.51 -1.69 -41.32
C LEU A 244 8.90 -3.09 -41.17
N GLY A 245 8.59 -3.50 -39.94
CA GLY A 245 7.83 -4.72 -39.67
C GLY A 245 6.78 -4.59 -38.56
N THR A 246 6.01 -5.65 -38.36
CA THR A 246 5.11 -5.79 -37.20
C THR A 246 5.86 -5.67 -35.87
N LEU A 247 5.16 -5.16 -34.86
CA LEU A 247 5.57 -5.13 -33.46
C LEU A 247 6.28 -6.43 -33.04
N THR A 248 7.53 -6.29 -32.61
CA THR A 248 8.45 -7.39 -32.30
C THR A 248 9.09 -7.17 -30.93
N ILE A 249 9.07 -8.19 -30.06
CA ILE A 249 9.72 -8.17 -28.74
C ILE A 249 11.24 -8.03 -28.89
N PHE A 250 11.87 -7.19 -28.06
CA PHE A 250 13.31 -6.97 -28.12
C PHE A 250 14.11 -8.22 -27.72
N THR A 251 15.20 -8.49 -28.43
CA THR A 251 16.22 -9.46 -28.00
C THR A 251 17.59 -8.93 -28.40
N GLN A 252 18.62 -9.24 -27.60
CA GLN A 252 20.01 -8.81 -27.86
C GLN A 252 20.49 -9.26 -29.25
N GLU A 253 20.13 -10.47 -29.67
CA GLU A 253 20.47 -11.02 -31.00
C GLU A 253 19.81 -10.23 -32.14
N ARG A 254 18.56 -9.78 -31.98
CA ARG A 254 17.86 -8.94 -32.97
C ARG A 254 18.43 -7.52 -33.02
N MET A 255 18.71 -6.92 -31.86
CA MET A 255 19.25 -5.54 -31.77
C MET A 255 20.59 -5.35 -32.51
N MET A 256 21.36 -6.42 -32.71
CA MET A 256 22.58 -6.38 -33.54
C MET A 256 22.28 -6.24 -35.04
N VAL A 257 21.20 -6.88 -35.55
CA VAL A 257 20.90 -7.02 -36.99
C VAL A 257 19.77 -6.13 -37.50
N ILE A 258 18.91 -5.61 -36.63
CA ILE A 258 17.84 -4.65 -36.96
C ILE A 258 17.85 -3.46 -35.99
N ASP A 259 17.12 -2.39 -36.31
CA ASP A 259 16.90 -1.25 -35.43
C ASP A 259 15.44 -1.22 -34.94
N TYR A 260 15.21 -0.90 -33.67
CA TYR A 260 13.86 -0.66 -33.14
C TYR A 260 13.57 0.85 -33.15
N ILE A 261 12.38 1.24 -33.61
CA ILE A 261 12.06 2.64 -33.95
C ILE A 261 11.06 3.26 -32.96
N ALA A 262 9.92 2.59 -32.72
CA ALA A 262 8.88 3.08 -31.82
C ALA A 262 8.04 1.96 -31.20
N MET A 263 7.59 2.14 -29.96
CA MET A 263 6.51 1.36 -29.36
C MET A 263 5.16 1.86 -29.89
N VAL A 264 4.37 0.99 -30.51
CA VAL A 264 3.06 1.34 -31.10
C VAL A 264 1.87 0.93 -30.21
N GLY A 265 2.02 -0.08 -29.35
CA GLY A 265 1.03 -0.43 -28.34
C GLY A 265 1.53 -1.57 -27.45
N SER A 266 0.79 -1.88 -26.37
CA SER A 266 1.15 -2.96 -25.46
C SER A 266 0.48 -4.28 -25.86
N THR A 267 1.20 -5.39 -25.70
CA THR A 267 0.66 -6.74 -25.98
C THR A 267 1.15 -7.71 -24.90
N ALA A 268 0.36 -7.88 -23.84
CA ALA A 268 0.68 -8.79 -22.75
C ALA A 268 0.43 -10.26 -23.14
N VAL A 269 1.34 -11.14 -22.70
CA VAL A 269 1.24 -12.60 -22.79
C VAL A 269 1.44 -13.15 -21.38
N ARG A 270 0.42 -13.79 -20.81
CA ARG A 270 0.41 -14.22 -19.40
C ARG A 270 -0.19 -15.63 -19.27
N PHE A 271 0.08 -16.32 -18.17
CA PHE A 271 -0.70 -17.50 -17.77
C PHE A 271 -2.08 -17.06 -17.30
N VAL A 272 -3.15 -17.65 -17.84
CA VAL A 272 -4.53 -17.43 -17.41
C VAL A 272 -5.15 -18.76 -16.97
N PHE A 273 -5.91 -18.75 -15.88
CA PHE A 273 -6.61 -19.92 -15.33
C PHE A 273 -7.87 -19.55 -14.54
N ARG A 274 -8.74 -20.53 -14.27
CA ARG A 274 -9.82 -20.42 -13.26
C ARG A 274 -9.28 -20.81 -11.89
N GLU A 275 -9.61 -20.03 -10.87
CA GLU A 275 -9.18 -20.24 -9.49
C GLU A 275 -9.73 -21.58 -8.91
N PRO A 276 -8.90 -22.45 -8.30
CA PRO A 276 -9.35 -23.76 -7.81
C PRO A 276 -10.10 -23.68 -6.46
N PRO A 277 -10.93 -24.68 -6.10
CA PRO A 277 -11.68 -24.70 -4.84
C PRO A 277 -10.77 -24.95 -3.62
N LEU A 278 -11.07 -24.29 -2.50
CA LEU A 278 -10.25 -24.29 -1.27
C LEU A 278 -10.11 -25.67 -0.61
N ALA A 279 -11.11 -26.54 -0.76
CA ALA A 279 -11.14 -27.90 -0.24
C ALA A 279 -9.94 -28.77 -0.66
N LEU A 280 -9.35 -28.49 -1.84
CA LEU A 280 -8.20 -29.25 -2.36
C LEU A 280 -6.88 -28.94 -1.64
N LEU A 281 -6.84 -27.88 -0.82
CA LEU A 281 -5.58 -27.30 -0.30
C LEU A 281 -5.50 -27.25 1.24
N GLN A 282 -6.62 -27.21 1.98
CA GLN A 282 -6.64 -26.98 3.43
C GLN A 282 -7.77 -27.72 4.16
N ASN A 283 -7.61 -27.96 5.48
CA ASN A 283 -8.62 -28.61 6.31
C ASN A 283 -9.78 -27.66 6.68
N ILE A 284 -10.89 -27.82 5.96
CA ILE A 284 -12.12 -27.01 6.03
C ILE A 284 -12.71 -26.93 7.45
N PHE A 285 -12.53 -27.94 8.30
CA PHE A 285 -13.07 -27.95 9.68
C PHE A 285 -12.30 -27.06 10.65
N THR A 286 -11.04 -26.72 10.35
CA THR A 286 -10.21 -25.85 11.21
C THR A 286 -10.32 -24.36 10.85
N LEU A 287 -10.66 -24.07 9.60
CA LEU A 287 -10.87 -22.72 9.04
C LEU A 287 -12.10 -21.91 9.51
N PRO A 288 -13.22 -22.47 10.06
CA PRO A 288 -14.45 -21.68 10.31
C PRO A 288 -14.30 -20.65 11.44
N PHE A 289 -13.29 -20.83 12.29
CA PHE A 289 -12.93 -19.93 13.39
C PHE A 289 -11.41 -19.70 13.36
N THR A 290 -10.98 -18.46 13.57
CA THR A 290 -9.55 -18.16 13.74
C THR A 290 -9.04 -18.76 15.05
N GLY A 291 -7.72 -18.99 15.17
CA GLY A 291 -7.12 -19.46 16.42
C GLY A 291 -7.48 -18.59 17.64
N ALA A 292 -7.64 -17.28 17.46
CA ALA A 292 -8.10 -16.37 18.50
C ALA A 292 -9.57 -16.63 18.92
N VAL A 293 -10.45 -16.99 17.99
CA VAL A 293 -11.84 -17.38 18.31
C VAL A 293 -11.88 -18.75 19.00
N TRP A 294 -11.06 -19.73 18.56
CA TRP A 294 -10.90 -20.99 19.28
C TRP A 294 -10.44 -20.78 20.74
N ILE A 295 -9.46 -19.89 20.96
CA ILE A 295 -9.03 -19.50 22.32
C ILE A 295 -10.17 -18.81 23.09
N ALA A 296 -10.92 -17.90 22.45
CA ALA A 296 -12.05 -17.22 23.09
C ALA A 296 -13.19 -18.17 23.48
N ILE A 297 -13.45 -19.21 22.69
CA ILE A 297 -14.39 -20.30 23.01
C ILE A 297 -13.92 -21.02 24.28
N VAL A 298 -12.65 -21.44 24.34
CA VAL A 298 -12.07 -22.09 25.53
C VAL A 298 -12.16 -21.18 26.76
N VAL A 299 -11.86 -19.88 26.63
CA VAL A 299 -12.00 -18.89 27.73
C VAL A 299 -13.46 -18.75 28.18
N CYS A 300 -14.42 -18.72 27.25
CA CYS A 300 -15.85 -18.63 27.57
C CYS A 300 -16.33 -19.89 28.33
N VAL A 301 -15.98 -21.07 27.82
CA VAL A 301 -16.27 -22.38 28.42
C VAL A 301 -15.70 -22.48 29.84
N LEU A 302 -14.45 -22.04 30.05
CA LEU A 302 -13.81 -21.97 31.37
C LEU A 302 -14.46 -20.91 32.29
N SER A 303 -14.92 -19.78 31.75
CA SER A 303 -15.65 -18.77 32.54
C SER A 303 -17.02 -19.29 33.00
N CYS A 304 -17.73 -20.05 32.16
CA CYS A 304 -18.97 -20.71 32.55
C CYS A 304 -18.70 -21.83 33.57
N ALA A 305 -17.56 -22.53 33.49
CA ALA A 305 -17.13 -23.46 34.54
C ALA A 305 -16.96 -22.77 35.90
N LEU A 306 -16.32 -21.59 35.92
CA LEU A 306 -16.19 -20.80 37.15
C LEU A 306 -17.56 -20.38 37.72
N PHE A 307 -18.49 -19.90 36.89
CA PHE A 307 -19.83 -19.51 37.37
C PHE A 307 -20.69 -20.69 37.80
N LEU A 308 -20.62 -21.84 37.13
CA LEU A 308 -21.32 -23.06 37.53
C LEU A 308 -20.72 -23.70 38.80
N TYR A 309 -19.40 -23.60 38.99
CA TYR A 309 -18.75 -23.96 40.25
C TYR A 309 -19.22 -23.08 41.41
N ILE A 310 -19.30 -21.75 41.20
CA ILE A 310 -19.83 -20.82 42.21
C ILE A 310 -21.30 -21.14 42.54
N ALA A 311 -22.15 -21.33 41.53
CA ALA A 311 -23.56 -21.62 41.72
C ALA A 311 -23.79 -22.95 42.45
N SER A 312 -23.19 -24.05 41.97
CA SER A 312 -23.35 -25.38 42.60
C SER A 312 -22.80 -25.42 44.03
N LYS A 313 -21.67 -24.75 44.29
CA LYS A 313 -21.10 -24.63 45.65
C LYS A 313 -21.99 -23.82 46.60
N TRP A 314 -22.77 -22.88 46.10
CA TRP A 314 -23.81 -22.20 46.89
C TRP A 314 -25.04 -23.10 47.09
N GLU A 315 -25.57 -23.72 46.04
CA GLU A 315 -26.75 -24.59 46.12
C GLU A 315 -26.54 -25.76 47.11
N ALA A 316 -25.34 -26.36 47.14
CA ALA A 316 -24.94 -27.40 48.08
C ALA A 316 -24.99 -26.98 49.57
N THR A 317 -25.06 -25.68 49.88
CA THR A 317 -25.20 -25.17 51.27
C THR A 317 -26.65 -24.98 51.72
N VAL A 318 -27.62 -24.96 50.79
CA VAL A 318 -29.04 -24.67 51.11
C VAL A 318 -29.82 -25.94 51.41
N ALA A 319 -29.53 -27.02 50.67
CA ALA A 319 -29.99 -28.39 50.96
C ALA A 319 -29.10 -29.39 50.21
N MET A 320 -28.95 -30.62 50.74
CA MET A 320 -28.41 -31.75 49.99
C MET A 320 -29.53 -32.69 49.55
N HIS A 321 -29.68 -32.86 48.23
CA HIS A 321 -30.58 -33.83 47.61
C HIS A 321 -29.79 -34.79 46.70
N PRO A 322 -30.22 -36.07 46.56
CA PRO A 322 -29.44 -37.13 45.90
C PRO A 322 -29.29 -37.02 44.36
N MET A 323 -29.75 -35.93 43.74
CA MET A 323 -29.62 -35.65 42.30
C MET A 323 -29.00 -34.27 42.01
N GLN A 324 -28.42 -33.64 43.03
CA GLN A 324 -27.90 -32.27 42.98
C GLN A 324 -26.39 -32.26 42.72
N LEU A 325 -25.86 -31.22 42.07
CA LEU A 325 -24.43 -31.11 41.76
C LEU A 325 -23.61 -30.86 43.05
N ASN A 326 -22.68 -31.75 43.38
CA ASN A 326 -21.96 -31.77 44.68
C ASN A 326 -20.91 -30.65 44.89
N GLY A 327 -20.88 -29.63 44.03
CA GLY A 327 -19.93 -28.52 44.14
C GLY A 327 -18.46 -28.91 43.87
N SER A 328 -18.21 -30.04 43.21
CA SER A 328 -16.88 -30.45 42.74
C SER A 328 -16.54 -29.82 41.39
N TRP A 329 -15.26 -29.48 41.18
CA TRP A 329 -14.76 -29.00 39.88
C TRP A 329 -14.88 -30.07 38.77
N ALA A 330 -14.81 -31.37 39.12
CA ALA A 330 -14.91 -32.46 38.16
C ALA A 330 -16.34 -32.58 37.58
N ASP A 331 -17.37 -32.57 38.44
CA ASP A 331 -18.77 -32.68 38.04
C ASP A 331 -19.18 -31.50 37.11
N VAL A 332 -18.72 -30.30 37.46
CA VAL A 332 -18.90 -29.08 36.65
C VAL A 332 -18.22 -29.20 35.29
N LEU A 333 -17.02 -29.79 35.23
CA LEU A 333 -16.29 -29.98 33.97
C LEU A 333 -16.97 -31.01 33.05
N ILE A 334 -17.53 -32.10 33.61
CA ILE A 334 -18.29 -33.10 32.85
C ILE A 334 -19.58 -32.51 32.27
N LEU A 335 -20.35 -31.77 33.07
CA LEU A 335 -21.56 -31.06 32.65
C LEU A 335 -21.30 -30.13 31.44
N ILE A 336 -20.12 -29.51 31.42
CA ILE A 336 -19.72 -28.55 30.39
C ILE A 336 -19.21 -29.22 29.11
N ILE A 337 -18.55 -30.38 29.20
CA ILE A 337 -18.23 -31.20 28.01
C ILE A 337 -19.53 -31.66 27.33
N GLY A 338 -20.53 -32.10 28.10
CA GLY A 338 -21.87 -32.41 27.58
C GLY A 338 -22.50 -31.21 26.87
N ALA A 339 -22.47 -30.03 27.51
CA ALA A 339 -22.98 -28.79 26.94
C ALA A 339 -22.34 -28.42 25.59
N VAL A 340 -21.02 -28.57 25.45
CA VAL A 340 -20.28 -28.29 24.20
C VAL A 340 -20.64 -29.27 23.09
N LEU A 341 -20.97 -30.52 23.43
CA LEU A 341 -21.41 -31.55 22.49
C LEU A 341 -22.93 -31.54 22.22
N GLN A 342 -23.67 -30.55 22.77
CA GLN A 342 -25.14 -30.47 22.73
C GLN A 342 -25.85 -31.71 23.33
N GLN A 343 -25.22 -32.36 24.32
CA GLN A 343 -25.76 -33.52 25.03
C GLN A 343 -26.18 -33.13 26.45
N GLY A 344 -27.28 -33.72 26.93
CA GLY A 344 -27.78 -33.50 28.29
C GLY A 344 -26.94 -34.22 29.35
N CYS A 345 -26.99 -33.70 30.59
CA CYS A 345 -26.45 -34.36 31.78
C CYS A 345 -27.60 -34.78 32.70
N THR A 346 -27.39 -35.81 33.52
CA THR A 346 -28.35 -36.29 34.52
C THR A 346 -28.33 -35.49 35.83
N LEU A 347 -27.29 -34.68 36.05
CA LEU A 347 -27.16 -33.79 37.21
C LEU A 347 -27.53 -32.36 36.79
N GLU A 348 -28.46 -31.74 37.53
CA GLU A 348 -28.92 -30.38 37.27
C GLU A 348 -28.77 -29.45 38.50
N PRO A 349 -28.53 -28.14 38.30
CA PRO A 349 -28.78 -27.15 39.34
C PRO A 349 -30.29 -27.05 39.59
N ARG A 350 -30.68 -26.86 40.85
CA ARG A 350 -32.08 -26.87 41.27
C ARG A 350 -32.63 -25.46 41.50
N TYR A 351 -31.78 -24.51 41.87
CA TYR A 351 -32.20 -23.14 42.17
C TYR A 351 -32.13 -22.25 40.92
N ALA A 352 -32.91 -21.17 40.93
CA ALA A 352 -33.08 -20.31 39.75
C ALA A 352 -31.74 -19.74 39.22
N ALA A 353 -30.80 -19.39 40.12
CA ALA A 353 -29.50 -18.85 39.73
C ALA A 353 -28.65 -19.86 38.93
N GLY A 354 -28.45 -21.09 39.43
CA GLY A 354 -27.70 -22.11 38.69
C GLY A 354 -28.38 -22.51 37.39
N ARG A 355 -29.71 -22.60 37.38
CA ARG A 355 -30.51 -22.85 36.17
C ARG A 355 -30.41 -21.72 35.14
N CYS A 356 -30.32 -20.46 35.56
CA CYS A 356 -30.03 -19.36 34.64
C CYS A 356 -28.63 -19.47 34.03
N VAL A 357 -27.61 -19.89 34.79
CA VAL A 357 -26.24 -20.06 34.26
C VAL A 357 -26.15 -21.24 33.29
N THR A 358 -26.78 -22.39 33.57
CA THR A 358 -26.81 -23.51 32.60
C THR A 358 -27.63 -23.18 31.35
N LEU A 359 -28.77 -22.50 31.50
CA LEU A 359 -29.56 -22.01 30.37
C LEU A 359 -28.74 -21.08 29.46
N LEU A 360 -28.04 -20.10 30.05
CA LEU A 360 -27.17 -19.19 29.31
C LEU A 360 -25.99 -19.91 28.63
N LEU A 361 -25.40 -20.91 29.29
CA LEU A 361 -24.36 -21.77 28.69
C LEU A 361 -24.88 -22.55 27.48
N PHE A 362 -26.02 -23.25 27.60
CA PHE A 362 -26.61 -24.01 26.50
C PHE A 362 -27.03 -23.10 25.33
N VAL A 363 -27.61 -21.93 25.61
CA VAL A 363 -27.95 -20.94 24.57
C VAL A 363 -26.68 -20.42 23.87
N ALA A 364 -25.64 -20.07 24.61
CA ALA A 364 -24.38 -19.59 24.04
C ALA A 364 -23.69 -20.65 23.14
N LEU A 365 -23.66 -21.91 23.59
CA LEU A 365 -23.07 -23.02 22.82
C LEU A 365 -23.94 -23.45 21.62
N THR A 366 -25.26 -23.32 21.71
CA THR A 366 -26.16 -23.51 20.56
C THR A 366 -25.93 -22.45 19.48
N ILE A 367 -25.81 -21.19 19.87
CA ILE A 367 -25.46 -20.09 18.97
C ILE A 367 -24.08 -20.34 18.34
N LEU A 368 -23.07 -20.68 19.13
CA LEU A 368 -21.72 -20.99 18.65
C LEU A 368 -21.69 -22.12 17.62
N TYR A 369 -22.40 -23.22 17.89
CA TYR A 369 -22.52 -24.35 16.98
C TYR A 369 -23.19 -23.96 15.65
N SER A 370 -24.28 -23.19 15.72
CA SER A 370 -24.95 -22.71 14.50
C SER A 370 -24.05 -21.80 13.64
N ALA A 371 -23.23 -20.95 14.28
CA ALA A 371 -22.24 -20.12 13.60
C ALA A 371 -21.10 -20.96 12.97
N TYR A 372 -20.63 -22.01 13.64
CA TYR A 372 -19.65 -22.96 13.10
C TYR A 372 -20.17 -23.64 11.82
N CYS A 373 -21.40 -24.17 11.87
CA CYS A 373 -22.06 -24.80 10.73
C CYS A 373 -22.27 -23.82 9.56
N ALA A 374 -22.71 -22.58 9.85
CA ALA A 374 -22.86 -21.54 8.83
C ALA A 374 -21.53 -21.18 8.15
N ASN A 375 -20.45 -21.04 8.92
CA ASN A 375 -19.13 -20.70 8.38
C ASN A 375 -18.54 -21.82 7.52
N ILE A 376 -18.74 -23.10 7.87
CA ILE A 376 -18.37 -24.24 6.98
C ILE A 376 -19.11 -24.14 5.64
N VAL A 377 -20.41 -23.87 5.67
CA VAL A 377 -21.27 -23.74 4.46
C VAL A 377 -20.89 -22.53 3.59
N VAL A 378 -20.26 -21.49 4.15
CA VAL A 378 -19.65 -20.39 3.39
C VAL A 378 -18.28 -20.77 2.82
N LEU A 379 -17.41 -21.43 3.60
CA LEU A 379 -16.07 -21.85 3.16
C LEU A 379 -16.10 -22.89 2.04
N LEU A 380 -17.09 -23.78 2.03
CA LEU A 380 -17.36 -24.72 0.93
C LEU A 380 -17.74 -24.03 -0.40
N ARG A 381 -17.99 -22.71 -0.39
CA ARG A 381 -18.33 -21.90 -1.56
C ARG A 381 -17.24 -20.87 -1.94
N ALA A 382 -16.14 -20.82 -1.20
CA ALA A 382 -15.08 -19.82 -1.40
C ALA A 382 -14.03 -20.31 -2.42
N PRO A 383 -13.68 -19.51 -3.46
CA PRO A 383 -12.54 -19.79 -4.32
C PRO A 383 -11.22 -19.62 -3.54
N SER A 384 -10.16 -20.33 -3.93
CA SER A 384 -8.88 -20.26 -3.21
C SER A 384 -7.92 -19.25 -3.82
N SER A 385 -7.74 -18.11 -3.14
CA SER A 385 -6.81 -17.01 -3.48
C SER A 385 -5.31 -17.39 -3.35
N SER A 386 -4.97 -18.66 -3.58
CA SER A 386 -3.73 -19.34 -3.19
C SER A 386 -2.62 -19.28 -4.24
N VAL A 387 -2.93 -19.01 -5.51
CA VAL A 387 -1.96 -19.03 -6.62
C VAL A 387 -1.87 -17.63 -7.23
N ARG A 388 -0.81 -16.88 -6.90
CA ARG A 388 -0.63 -15.49 -7.37
C ARG A 388 0.75 -15.18 -7.96
N SER A 389 1.74 -16.03 -7.71
CA SER A 389 3.11 -15.89 -8.22
C SER A 389 3.57 -17.10 -9.06
N LEU A 390 4.67 -16.95 -9.81
CA LEU A 390 5.29 -18.05 -10.55
C LEU A 390 5.76 -19.22 -9.64
N PRO A 391 6.34 -19.00 -8.45
CA PRO A 391 6.53 -20.05 -7.44
C PRO A 391 5.25 -20.82 -7.09
N ASP A 392 4.15 -20.13 -6.83
CA ASP A 392 2.87 -20.79 -6.49
C ASP A 392 2.36 -21.60 -7.67
N LEU A 393 2.41 -21.04 -8.89
CA LEU A 393 1.99 -21.71 -10.12
C LEU A 393 2.79 -22.99 -10.39
N LEU A 394 4.11 -22.96 -10.12
CA LEU A 394 4.99 -24.13 -10.20
C LEU A 394 4.62 -25.21 -9.18
N ASN A 395 4.37 -24.83 -7.93
CA ASN A 395 4.07 -25.74 -6.82
C ASN A 395 2.61 -26.21 -6.77
N SER A 396 1.69 -25.48 -7.42
CA SER A 396 0.25 -25.76 -7.47
C SER A 396 -0.07 -27.13 -8.10
N PRO A 397 -1.25 -27.72 -7.81
CA PRO A 397 -1.74 -28.90 -8.52
C PRO A 397 -2.11 -28.63 -10.01
N LEU A 398 -2.07 -27.37 -10.47
CA LEU A 398 -2.48 -26.99 -11.82
C LEU A 398 -1.57 -27.62 -12.89
N LYS A 399 -2.19 -28.10 -13.97
CA LYS A 399 -1.50 -28.49 -15.21
C LYS A 399 -1.22 -27.23 -16.02
N LEU A 400 0.01 -27.06 -16.52
CA LEU A 400 0.39 -25.89 -17.31
C LEU A 400 0.52 -26.25 -18.79
N GLY A 401 0.08 -25.35 -19.66
CA GLY A 401 0.33 -25.39 -21.10
C GLY A 401 0.48 -23.99 -21.69
N ALA A 402 0.77 -23.90 -22.98
CA ALA A 402 1.01 -22.64 -23.68
C ALA A 402 0.37 -22.63 -25.06
N SER A 403 0.01 -21.43 -25.55
CA SER A 403 -0.46 -21.26 -26.92
C SER A 403 0.64 -21.63 -27.91
N ASP A 404 0.27 -22.34 -28.98
CA ASP A 404 1.22 -22.86 -29.95
C ASP A 404 1.68 -21.80 -30.96
N PHE A 405 2.48 -20.85 -30.48
CA PHE A 405 3.18 -19.85 -31.29
C PHE A 405 4.71 -19.94 -31.09
N GLU A 406 5.47 -19.56 -32.12
CA GLU A 406 6.93 -19.60 -32.14
C GLU A 406 7.56 -18.74 -31.05
N TYR A 407 6.93 -17.61 -30.67
CA TYR A 407 7.45 -16.76 -29.60
C TYR A 407 7.46 -17.49 -28.25
N ASN A 408 6.40 -18.24 -27.92
CA ASN A 408 6.38 -19.08 -26.72
C ASN A 408 7.50 -20.14 -26.79
N ARG A 409 7.59 -20.84 -27.91
CA ARG A 409 8.62 -21.87 -28.15
C ARG A 409 10.05 -21.34 -28.07
N TYR A 410 10.27 -20.04 -28.32
CA TYR A 410 11.53 -19.33 -28.11
C TYR A 410 11.74 -18.92 -26.64
N PHE A 411 10.82 -18.17 -26.03
CA PHE A 411 11.01 -17.62 -24.67
C PHE A 411 11.09 -18.72 -23.59
N PHE A 412 10.29 -19.78 -23.69
CA PHE A 412 10.38 -20.93 -22.79
C PHE A 412 11.75 -21.64 -22.82
N LYS A 413 12.51 -21.52 -23.93
CA LYS A 413 13.86 -22.09 -24.05
C LYS A 413 14.98 -21.10 -23.74
N LYS A 414 14.74 -19.79 -23.89
CA LYS A 414 15.75 -18.74 -23.76
C LYS A 414 15.87 -18.21 -22.32
N LEU A 415 14.79 -18.25 -21.53
CA LEU A 415 14.75 -17.74 -20.16
C LEU A 415 15.38 -18.74 -19.17
N ASN A 416 16.57 -18.40 -18.66
CA ASN A 416 17.40 -19.27 -17.82
C ASN A 416 17.14 -19.17 -16.29
N ASP A 417 16.21 -18.31 -15.86
CA ASP A 417 15.82 -18.19 -14.44
C ASP A 417 15.32 -19.56 -13.90
N PRO A 418 15.82 -20.02 -12.73
CA PRO A 418 15.48 -21.33 -12.18
C PRO A 418 13.97 -21.61 -12.03
N ILE A 419 13.15 -20.62 -11.68
CA ILE A 419 11.69 -20.81 -11.51
C ILE A 419 11.04 -21.02 -12.88
N ARG A 420 11.32 -20.13 -13.83
CA ARG A 420 10.84 -20.19 -15.21
C ARG A 420 11.26 -21.49 -15.92
N LYS A 421 12.53 -21.85 -15.77
CA LYS A 421 13.08 -23.10 -16.31
C LYS A 421 12.43 -24.32 -15.67
N ALA A 422 12.19 -24.33 -14.35
CA ALA A 422 11.47 -25.41 -13.69
C ALA A 422 10.00 -25.52 -14.15
N ILE A 423 9.32 -24.40 -14.45
CA ILE A 423 7.99 -24.39 -15.07
C ILE A 423 8.03 -25.09 -16.44
N TYR A 424 9.00 -24.77 -17.29
CA TYR A 424 9.16 -25.43 -18.59
C TYR A 424 9.49 -26.94 -18.43
N ASP A 425 10.57 -27.25 -17.72
CA ASP A 425 11.13 -28.61 -17.60
C ASP A 425 10.28 -29.57 -16.75
N LYS A 426 9.38 -29.08 -15.87
CA LYS A 426 8.50 -29.94 -15.04
C LYS A 426 7.03 -29.96 -15.46
N LYS A 427 6.47 -28.84 -15.95
CA LYS A 427 5.01 -28.69 -16.17
C LYS A 427 4.61 -28.60 -17.65
N ILE A 428 5.39 -27.92 -18.49
CA ILE A 428 5.02 -27.65 -19.91
C ILE A 428 5.60 -28.70 -20.86
N ALA A 429 6.90 -28.98 -20.77
CA ALA A 429 7.62 -29.91 -21.62
C ALA A 429 8.42 -30.96 -20.81
N PRO A 430 7.80 -31.67 -19.83
CA PRO A 430 8.51 -32.63 -19.01
C PRO A 430 9.13 -33.77 -19.83
N LYS A 431 10.40 -34.07 -19.52
CA LYS A 431 11.21 -35.10 -20.21
C LYS A 431 10.47 -36.44 -20.26
N GLY A 432 10.34 -37.02 -21.45
CA GLY A 432 9.63 -38.29 -21.68
C GLY A 432 8.11 -38.18 -21.87
N LYS A 433 7.51 -36.98 -21.90
CA LYS A 433 6.08 -36.76 -22.19
C LYS A 433 5.89 -35.77 -23.35
N LYS A 434 4.73 -35.84 -24.02
CA LYS A 434 4.36 -34.87 -25.07
C LYS A 434 4.23 -33.46 -24.43
N PRO A 435 4.81 -32.40 -25.03
CA PRO A 435 4.72 -31.05 -24.48
C PRO A 435 3.31 -30.46 -24.66
N ASN A 436 2.89 -29.65 -23.69
CA ASN A 436 1.55 -29.07 -23.56
C ASN A 436 1.38 -27.76 -24.36
N PHE A 437 1.69 -27.80 -25.66
CA PHE A 437 1.31 -26.73 -26.59
C PHE A 437 -0.08 -27.02 -27.18
N TYR A 438 -0.95 -26.00 -27.22
CA TYR A 438 -2.32 -26.10 -27.73
C TYR A 438 -2.70 -24.88 -28.56
N ASN A 439 -3.69 -25.05 -29.47
CA ASN A 439 -4.27 -23.93 -30.19
C ASN A 439 -5.06 -23.03 -29.22
N MET A 440 -5.26 -21.75 -29.56
CA MET A 440 -5.90 -20.75 -28.69
C MET A 440 -7.29 -21.22 -28.19
N LYS A 441 -8.10 -21.78 -29.09
CA LYS A 441 -9.44 -22.30 -28.76
C LYS A 441 -9.38 -23.46 -27.78
N ASP A 442 -8.53 -24.45 -28.04
CA ASP A 442 -8.37 -25.64 -27.19
C ASP A 442 -7.81 -25.31 -25.80
N GLY A 443 -6.95 -24.29 -25.72
CA GLY A 443 -6.39 -23.81 -24.45
C GLY A 443 -7.41 -23.08 -23.60
N VAL A 444 -8.18 -22.15 -24.20
CA VAL A 444 -9.29 -21.44 -23.51
C VAL A 444 -10.39 -22.41 -23.08
N GLU A 445 -10.71 -23.43 -23.88
CA GLU A 445 -11.66 -24.48 -23.49
C GLU A 445 -11.12 -25.40 -22.36
N LYS A 446 -9.80 -25.51 -22.20
CA LYS A 446 -9.19 -26.21 -21.05
C LYS A 446 -9.13 -25.36 -19.79
N ILE A 447 -8.95 -24.04 -19.90
CA ILE A 447 -9.12 -23.13 -18.74
C ILE A 447 -10.54 -23.27 -18.19
N ARG A 448 -11.55 -23.34 -19.08
CA ARG A 448 -12.97 -23.48 -18.71
C ARG A 448 -13.22 -24.71 -17.86
N LYS A 449 -12.63 -25.85 -18.26
CA LYS A 449 -12.69 -27.16 -17.59
C LYS A 449 -11.94 -27.23 -16.24
N GLY A 450 -11.23 -26.17 -15.84
CA GLY A 450 -10.58 -26.06 -14.54
C GLY A 450 -9.28 -26.87 -14.39
N LEU A 451 -8.57 -26.62 -13.28
CA LEU A 451 -7.26 -27.22 -12.93
C LEU A 451 -6.17 -27.12 -14.00
N PHE A 452 -6.30 -26.18 -14.93
CA PHE A 452 -5.39 -25.93 -16.05
C PHE A 452 -5.10 -24.44 -16.21
N ALA A 453 -3.84 -24.10 -16.43
CA ALA A 453 -3.39 -22.74 -16.75
C ALA A 453 -2.70 -22.67 -18.11
N PHE A 454 -3.05 -21.65 -18.88
CA PHE A 454 -2.66 -21.50 -20.27
C PHE A 454 -1.92 -20.18 -20.49
N HIS A 455 -0.68 -20.27 -20.96
CA HIS A 455 0.13 -19.10 -21.34
C HIS A 455 -0.30 -18.58 -22.71
N MET A 456 -0.97 -17.43 -22.77
CA MET A 456 -1.55 -16.89 -24.00
C MET A 456 -1.49 -15.36 -24.10
N GLU A 457 -1.59 -14.84 -25.33
CA GLU A 457 -1.79 -13.42 -25.61
C GLU A 457 -3.18 -12.98 -25.17
N LEU A 458 -3.27 -11.87 -24.44
CA LEU A 458 -4.51 -11.49 -23.76
C LEU A 458 -5.59 -10.92 -24.69
N ASN A 459 -5.26 -10.18 -25.75
CA ASN A 459 -6.26 -9.66 -26.69
C ASN A 459 -7.13 -10.76 -27.32
N PRO A 460 -6.57 -11.79 -28.00
CA PRO A 460 -7.37 -12.87 -28.56
C PRO A 460 -7.97 -13.80 -27.49
N GLY A 461 -7.23 -14.05 -26.40
CA GLY A 461 -7.68 -14.90 -25.30
C GLY A 461 -8.91 -14.34 -24.59
N TYR A 462 -8.87 -13.07 -24.16
CA TYR A 462 -10.02 -12.42 -23.52
C TYR A 462 -11.17 -12.18 -24.48
N ARG A 463 -10.93 -11.95 -25.77
CA ARG A 463 -12.02 -11.86 -26.75
C ARG A 463 -12.78 -13.19 -26.87
N LEU A 464 -12.06 -14.31 -26.96
CA LEU A 464 -12.70 -15.63 -27.02
C LEU A 464 -13.43 -15.98 -25.71
N ILE A 465 -12.86 -15.63 -24.55
CA ILE A 465 -13.51 -15.80 -23.24
C ILE A 465 -14.81 -14.96 -23.16
N GLN A 466 -14.80 -13.70 -23.60
CA GLN A 466 -16.00 -12.86 -23.66
C GLN A 466 -17.13 -13.50 -24.49
N GLU A 467 -16.78 -14.19 -25.58
CA GLU A 467 -17.72 -14.85 -26.50
C GLU A 467 -18.18 -16.24 -26.06
N THR A 468 -17.46 -16.93 -25.16
CA THR A 468 -17.71 -18.37 -24.86
C THR A 468 -18.04 -18.69 -23.40
N TYR A 469 -17.64 -17.86 -22.44
CA TYR A 469 -17.81 -18.12 -21.00
C TYR A 469 -19.14 -17.53 -20.47
N GLN A 470 -19.67 -18.14 -19.42
CA GLN A 470 -20.74 -17.60 -18.59
C GLN A 470 -20.19 -16.51 -17.62
N GLU A 471 -21.06 -15.77 -16.93
CA GLU A 471 -20.64 -14.64 -16.10
C GLU A 471 -19.88 -15.07 -14.83
N ASP A 472 -20.28 -16.19 -14.22
CA ASP A 472 -19.55 -16.82 -13.10
C ASP A 472 -18.17 -17.31 -13.54
N GLU A 473 -18.07 -18.03 -14.67
CA GLU A 473 -16.80 -18.49 -15.24
C GLU A 473 -15.82 -17.36 -15.57
N LYS A 474 -16.30 -16.12 -15.77
CA LYS A 474 -15.47 -14.92 -15.97
C LYS A 474 -14.94 -14.34 -14.66
N CYS A 475 -15.66 -14.49 -13.55
CA CYS A 475 -15.20 -13.99 -12.24
C CYS A 475 -13.97 -14.77 -11.74
N ASP A 476 -13.89 -16.08 -12.00
CA ASP A 476 -12.81 -16.98 -11.54
C ASP A 476 -11.42 -16.71 -12.16
N LEU A 477 -11.32 -15.79 -13.13
CA LEU A 477 -10.13 -15.67 -13.99
C LEU A 477 -8.96 -14.96 -13.30
N VAL A 478 -7.89 -15.71 -13.04
CA VAL A 478 -6.60 -15.21 -12.52
C VAL A 478 -5.59 -15.13 -13.67
N GLU A 479 -4.70 -14.15 -13.61
CA GLU A 479 -3.58 -13.99 -14.55
C GLU A 479 -2.22 -13.84 -13.82
N ILE A 480 -1.16 -14.42 -14.39
CA ILE A 480 0.22 -14.36 -13.87
C ILE A 480 1.18 -14.15 -15.05
N ASP A 481 1.97 -13.08 -15.02
CA ASP A 481 3.01 -12.84 -16.04
C ASP A 481 4.19 -13.83 -15.91
N TYR A 482 4.72 -14.24 -17.05
CA TYR A 482 5.88 -15.10 -17.19
C TYR A 482 7.07 -14.38 -17.85
N ILE A 483 6.85 -13.36 -18.67
CA ILE A 483 7.90 -12.77 -19.52
C ILE A 483 8.56 -11.51 -18.89
N ASN A 484 7.97 -10.94 -17.82
CA ASN A 484 8.32 -9.62 -17.26
C ASN A 484 8.10 -8.50 -18.28
N GLU A 485 6.86 -8.39 -18.78
CA GLU A 485 6.30 -7.29 -19.59
C GLU A 485 7.30 -6.51 -20.46
N ILE A 486 7.88 -7.21 -21.44
CA ILE A 486 8.61 -6.57 -22.54
C ILE A 486 7.61 -6.17 -23.61
N ASP A 487 7.24 -4.89 -23.62
CA ASP A 487 6.48 -4.29 -24.73
C ASP A 487 7.21 -4.46 -26.07
N PRO A 488 6.51 -4.87 -27.15
CA PRO A 488 7.11 -4.96 -28.46
C PRO A 488 7.30 -3.57 -29.09
N TRP A 489 8.28 -3.46 -29.97
CA TRP A 489 8.57 -2.25 -30.74
C TRP A 489 8.51 -2.55 -32.23
N VAL A 490 8.16 -1.56 -33.04
CA VAL A 490 8.25 -1.63 -34.51
C VAL A 490 9.73 -1.74 -34.89
N PRO A 491 10.16 -2.87 -35.49
CA PRO A 491 11.47 -3.01 -36.05
C PRO A 491 11.55 -2.33 -37.43
N GLY A 492 12.75 -1.95 -37.84
CA GLY A 492 13.06 -1.50 -39.19
C GLY A 492 14.50 -1.84 -39.59
N GLN A 493 14.81 -1.63 -40.87
CA GLN A 493 16.10 -1.96 -41.46
C GLN A 493 17.25 -1.25 -40.71
N LYS A 494 18.31 -2.01 -40.38
CA LYS A 494 19.50 -1.48 -39.70
C LYS A 494 20.13 -0.34 -40.50
N ARG A 495 20.42 0.79 -39.84
CA ARG A 495 20.99 2.00 -40.48
C ARG A 495 20.15 2.51 -41.68
N SER A 496 18.83 2.29 -41.69
CA SER A 496 17.91 2.84 -42.71
C SER A 496 18.01 4.37 -42.81
N PRO A 497 18.01 4.96 -44.04
CA PRO A 497 18.01 6.40 -44.21
C PRO A 497 16.70 7.08 -43.75
N TYR A 498 15.62 6.31 -43.58
CA TYR A 498 14.32 6.82 -43.16
C TYR A 498 14.13 6.82 -41.63
N LYS A 499 15.05 6.20 -40.88
CA LYS A 499 14.95 5.92 -39.43
C LYS A 499 14.53 7.12 -38.59
N ASP A 500 15.15 8.28 -38.79
CA ASP A 500 14.86 9.48 -37.98
C ASP A 500 13.51 10.12 -38.34
N LEU A 501 13.07 10.01 -39.59
CA LEU A 501 11.75 10.47 -40.03
C LEU A 501 10.63 9.60 -39.46
N PHE A 502 10.78 8.28 -39.53
CA PHE A 502 9.87 7.34 -38.87
C PHE A 502 9.80 7.62 -37.37
N LYS A 503 10.94 7.71 -36.69
CA LYS A 503 11.00 8.01 -35.25
C LYS A 503 10.28 9.32 -34.89
N ILE A 504 10.52 10.40 -35.64
CA ILE A 504 9.89 11.71 -35.42
C ILE A 504 8.38 11.68 -35.73
N ASN A 505 7.92 10.92 -36.73
CA ASN A 505 6.50 10.82 -37.02
C ASN A 505 5.75 9.93 -36.01
N PHE A 506 6.31 8.80 -35.58
CA PHE A 506 5.73 8.00 -34.48
C PHE A 506 5.67 8.79 -33.17
N ILE A 507 6.66 9.63 -32.87
CA ILE A 507 6.61 10.55 -31.72
C ILE A 507 5.40 11.49 -31.84
N LYS A 508 5.15 12.13 -33.00
CA LYS A 508 3.94 12.96 -33.20
C LYS A 508 2.64 12.17 -33.06
N ILE A 509 2.57 10.94 -33.60
CA ILE A 509 1.38 10.08 -33.52
C ILE A 509 1.08 9.69 -32.05
N ARG A 510 2.12 9.63 -31.22
CA ARG A 510 2.01 9.47 -29.76
C ARG A 510 1.58 10.77 -29.06
N GLU A 511 2.26 11.89 -29.32
CA GLU A 511 2.01 13.21 -28.72
C GLU A 511 0.61 13.75 -29.02
N THR A 512 0.09 13.48 -30.22
CA THR A 512 -1.30 13.84 -30.63
C THR A 512 -2.38 12.90 -30.07
N GLY A 513 -2.00 11.84 -29.33
CA GLY A 513 -2.94 10.87 -28.77
C GLY A 513 -3.57 9.90 -29.79
N ILE A 514 -3.23 10.00 -31.08
CA ILE A 514 -3.73 9.10 -32.15
C ILE A 514 -3.39 7.64 -31.81
N GLN A 515 -2.15 7.39 -31.37
CA GLN A 515 -1.72 6.07 -30.89
C GLN A 515 -2.62 5.52 -29.78
N ALA A 516 -2.94 6.33 -28.76
CA ALA A 516 -3.77 5.91 -27.63
C ALA A 516 -5.23 5.64 -28.06
N SER A 517 -5.75 6.44 -28.99
CA SER A 517 -7.08 6.24 -29.58
C SER A 517 -7.16 4.91 -30.35
N ILE A 518 -6.13 4.56 -31.13
CA ILE A 518 -6.06 3.28 -31.84
C ILE A 518 -5.91 2.11 -30.86
N HIS A 519 -5.03 2.23 -29.86
CA HIS A 519 -4.86 1.21 -28.82
C HIS A 519 -6.18 0.91 -28.10
N HIS A 520 -6.92 1.92 -27.65
CA HIS A 520 -8.22 1.75 -26.99
C HIS A 520 -9.30 1.17 -27.94
N ARG A 521 -9.18 1.34 -29.26
CA ARG A 521 -10.14 0.76 -30.24
C ARG A 521 -9.89 -0.70 -30.56
N LEU A 522 -8.69 -1.22 -30.31
CA LEU A 522 -8.26 -2.59 -30.67
C LEU A 522 -7.99 -3.49 -29.45
N HIS A 523 -7.58 -2.91 -28.31
CA HIS A 523 -7.28 -3.66 -27.10
C HIS A 523 -8.56 -4.25 -26.48
N VAL A 524 -8.51 -5.55 -26.18
CA VAL A 524 -9.59 -6.25 -25.46
C VAL A 524 -9.13 -6.45 -24.01
N GLY A 525 -9.61 -5.59 -23.13
CA GLY A 525 -9.36 -5.69 -21.69
C GLY A 525 -10.00 -6.93 -21.06
N LYS A 526 -9.52 -7.32 -19.88
CA LYS A 526 -10.05 -8.45 -19.10
C LYS A 526 -11.59 -8.36 -18.97
N PRO A 527 -12.34 -9.44 -19.25
CA PRO A 527 -13.79 -9.45 -19.05
C PRO A 527 -14.15 -9.10 -17.61
N ARG A 528 -15.15 -8.25 -17.44
CA ARG A 528 -15.76 -7.92 -16.15
C ARG A 528 -17.05 -8.72 -16.05
N CYS A 529 -17.23 -9.50 -14.98
CA CYS A 529 -18.49 -10.20 -14.72
C CYS A 529 -19.52 -9.26 -14.08
N SER A 530 -20.78 -9.37 -14.48
CA SER A 530 -21.85 -8.40 -14.16
C SER A 530 -22.63 -8.77 -12.88
N GLY A 531 -21.92 -8.82 -11.75
CA GLY A 531 -22.52 -9.05 -10.43
C GLY A 531 -22.61 -10.52 -9.99
N SER A 532 -22.87 -10.74 -8.71
CA SER A 532 -22.75 -12.04 -8.05
C SER A 532 -23.94 -12.97 -8.31
N ILE A 533 -23.93 -13.69 -9.44
CA ILE A 533 -24.78 -14.87 -9.63
C ILE A 533 -24.05 -16.08 -9.05
N SER A 534 -24.26 -16.38 -7.76
CA SER A 534 -23.66 -17.54 -7.10
C SER A 534 -24.43 -18.82 -7.45
N THR A 535 -23.93 -19.57 -8.43
CA THR A 535 -24.42 -20.90 -8.81
C THR A 535 -24.12 -21.93 -7.70
N PHE A 536 -24.99 -22.93 -7.54
CA PHE A 536 -24.89 -23.92 -6.45
C PHE A 536 -23.92 -25.06 -6.80
N SER A 537 -22.85 -25.22 -6.03
CA SER A 537 -21.98 -26.40 -6.06
C SER A 537 -22.40 -27.42 -4.99
N SER A 538 -22.37 -28.70 -5.34
CA SER A 538 -22.46 -29.82 -4.39
C SER A 538 -21.14 -30.03 -3.63
N VAL A 539 -21.22 -30.69 -2.47
CA VAL A 539 -20.09 -31.02 -1.59
C VAL A 539 -19.51 -32.39 -1.95
N GLY A 540 -18.19 -32.52 -1.99
CA GLY A 540 -17.47 -33.74 -2.36
C GLY A 540 -17.00 -34.58 -1.18
N PHE A 541 -16.65 -35.85 -1.45
CA PHE A 541 -16.04 -36.75 -0.45
C PHE A 541 -14.70 -36.22 0.09
N THR A 542 -13.94 -35.53 -0.76
CA THR A 542 -12.68 -34.81 -0.42
C THR A 542 -12.85 -33.88 0.78
N ASP A 543 -14.02 -33.27 0.90
CA ASP A 543 -14.27 -32.13 1.77
C ASP A 543 -14.51 -32.58 3.23
N MET A 544 -14.91 -33.85 3.42
CA MET A 544 -15.24 -34.46 4.70
C MET A 544 -14.08 -35.27 5.32
N TYR A 545 -13.01 -35.52 4.57
CA TYR A 545 -11.92 -36.45 4.93
C TYR A 545 -11.31 -36.26 6.35
N PRO A 546 -11.01 -35.04 6.84
CA PRO A 546 -10.33 -34.87 8.14
C PRO A 546 -11.18 -35.21 9.37
N ALA A 547 -12.52 -35.13 9.27
CA ALA A 547 -13.42 -35.41 10.39
C ALA A 547 -13.37 -36.91 10.77
N ILE A 548 -13.33 -37.79 9.77
CA ILE A 548 -13.30 -39.25 9.93
C ILE A 548 -12.05 -39.69 10.70
N ILE A 549 -10.90 -39.05 10.46
CA ILE A 549 -9.63 -39.35 11.14
C ILE A 549 -9.65 -38.93 12.60
N THR A 550 -10.29 -37.80 12.93
CA THR A 550 -10.27 -37.24 14.29
C THR A 550 -10.95 -38.16 15.31
N THR A 551 -12.05 -38.79 14.90
CA THR A 551 -12.81 -39.79 15.69
C THR A 551 -11.94 -40.97 16.14
N LEU A 552 -10.94 -41.38 15.33
CA LEU A 552 -10.07 -42.52 15.64
C LEU A 552 -9.09 -42.21 16.78
N TYR A 553 -8.59 -40.97 16.89
CA TYR A 553 -7.67 -40.58 17.96
C TYR A 553 -8.35 -40.49 19.33
N GLY A 554 -9.61 -40.03 19.38
CA GLY A 554 -10.34 -39.86 20.65
C GLY A 554 -10.50 -41.15 21.44
N MET A 555 -10.58 -42.30 20.75
CA MET A 555 -10.73 -43.63 21.35
C MET A 555 -9.46 -44.13 22.08
N LEU A 556 -8.33 -43.43 21.97
CA LEU A 556 -7.03 -43.87 22.50
C LEU A 556 -6.53 -43.08 23.73
N LEU A 557 -7.02 -41.86 23.97
CA LEU A 557 -6.44 -40.95 24.97
C LEU A 557 -6.88 -41.23 26.42
N ALA A 558 -8.14 -41.64 26.62
CA ALA A 558 -8.79 -41.67 27.93
C ALA A 558 -8.05 -42.44 29.05
N PRO A 559 -7.32 -43.55 28.82
CA PRO A 559 -6.67 -44.31 29.89
C PRO A 559 -5.55 -43.59 30.66
N ALA A 560 -5.04 -42.44 30.19
CA ALA A 560 -3.75 -41.91 30.65
C ALA A 560 -3.78 -40.91 31.83
N VAL A 561 -4.91 -40.25 32.13
CA VAL A 561 -4.95 -39.01 32.94
C VAL A 561 -4.96 -39.23 34.47
N LEU A 562 -5.08 -40.46 34.94
CA LEU A 562 -5.44 -40.85 36.32
C LEU A 562 -4.38 -40.56 37.45
N VAL A 563 -3.54 -39.46 37.43
CA VAL A 563 -2.19 -39.38 38.12
C VAL A 563 -1.46 -38.01 38.78
N LEU A 564 -1.90 -36.69 39.13
CA LEU A 564 -1.06 -35.35 39.59
C LEU A 564 -1.59 -33.98 40.44
N GLU A 565 -0.80 -32.94 41.07
CA GLU A 565 -1.14 -31.44 41.68
C GLU A 565 -0.09 -30.39 42.52
N ILE A 566 -0.19 -28.97 42.81
CA ILE A 566 0.55 -27.90 43.82
C ILE A 566 0.32 -26.20 43.99
N MET A 567 1.06 -25.26 44.80
CA MET A 567 0.75 -23.77 45.40
C MET A 567 1.82 -22.54 45.89
N TYR A 568 1.51 -21.20 46.35
CA TYR A 568 2.41 -19.86 46.63
C TYR A 568 2.07 -18.52 47.64
N LYS A 569 2.88 -17.34 47.96
CA LYS A 569 2.60 -15.91 48.76
C LYS A 569 3.73 -14.71 49.25
N LYS A 570 3.57 -13.26 49.43
CA LYS A 570 4.25 -12.08 50.37
C LYS A 570 4.13 -10.37 50.31
N LEU A 571 4.96 -9.37 50.95
CA LEU A 571 4.74 -7.87 51.58
C LEU A 571 5.80 -6.51 51.72
N ASP A 572 5.47 -5.19 52.22
CA ASP A 572 6.06 -3.86 53.03
C ASP A 572 6.90 -2.40 52.67
N ASN A 573 6.90 -1.12 53.41
CA ASN A 573 7.72 0.30 53.29
C ASN A 573 7.62 1.75 54.24
N VAL A 574 8.45 2.96 54.28
CA VAL A 574 8.42 4.39 55.13
C VAL A 574 9.31 5.85 54.90
N THR A 575 9.19 7.17 55.53
CA THR A 575 9.97 8.63 55.39
C THR A 575 9.94 9.99 56.44
N VAL A 576 10.64 11.27 56.37
CA VAL A 576 10.96 12.49 57.44
C VAL A 576 10.81 14.22 57.43
N ARG A 577 11.77 15.31 57.60
CA ARG A 577 11.68 16.85 58.25
C ARG A 577 12.67 18.23 58.01
N PHE A 578 12.55 19.62 58.41
CA PHE A 578 13.51 20.94 58.27
C PHE A 578 12.97 22.49 58.09
N LEU A 579 13.46 23.75 57.65
CA LEU A 579 14.68 24.71 57.51
C LEU A 579 14.39 26.32 57.21
N ARG A 580 15.31 27.36 56.97
CA ARG A 580 15.04 28.92 56.90
C ARG A 580 15.81 30.04 55.94
N GLU A 581 16.15 31.33 56.36
CA GLU A 581 16.38 32.74 55.70
C GLU A 581 16.82 33.00 54.23
N TYR A 582 17.74 32.22 53.65
CA TYR A 582 18.43 32.48 52.35
C TYR A 582 17.51 32.75 51.14
N ILE A 583 16.25 32.31 51.25
CA ILE A 583 15.15 32.39 50.28
C ILE A 583 15.00 33.78 49.63
N ARG A 584 15.39 34.85 50.32
CA ARG A 584 15.11 36.23 49.93
C ARG A 584 15.96 36.77 48.75
N ASN A 585 17.13 36.19 48.44
CA ASN A 585 18.09 36.78 47.49
C ASN A 585 18.03 36.23 46.05
N GLU A 586 17.73 34.96 45.81
CA GLU A 586 17.59 34.39 44.44
C GLU A 586 16.29 34.85 43.73
N TRP A 587 15.64 35.91 44.25
CA TRP A 587 14.39 36.52 43.78
C TRP A 587 13.24 35.53 43.51
N SER A 588 12.56 35.17 44.60
CA SER A 588 11.20 34.60 44.70
C SER A 588 10.97 33.08 44.57
N PRO A 589 11.63 32.23 45.39
CA PRO A 589 11.06 30.93 45.74
C PRO A 589 9.72 31.11 46.49
N THR A 590 8.63 30.52 45.99
CA THR A 590 7.28 30.66 46.59
C THR A 590 6.96 29.58 47.62
N THR A 591 7.83 28.59 47.79
CA THR A 591 7.61 27.39 48.62
C THR A 591 8.96 26.82 49.07
N LEU A 592 9.01 26.30 50.28
CA LEU A 592 10.19 25.69 50.92
C LEU A 592 9.90 24.24 51.33
N HIS A 593 10.84 23.36 51.04
CA HIS A 593 10.77 21.95 51.44
C HIS A 593 12.11 21.42 51.97
N TYR A 594 12.04 20.36 52.80
CA TYR A 594 13.19 19.93 53.61
C TYR A 594 13.09 18.48 54.17
N ASP A 595 14.24 17.86 54.53
CA ASP A 595 14.34 16.54 55.21
C ASP A 595 15.52 16.42 56.24
N LEU A 596 15.33 15.67 57.36
CA LEU A 596 16.15 15.56 58.61
C LEU A 596 15.80 14.29 59.43
N CYS A 597 16.21 14.19 60.71
CA CYS A 597 16.22 12.98 61.55
C CYS A 597 15.68 13.11 63.00
N TRP A 598 14.62 13.90 63.28
CA TRP A 598 14.16 14.19 64.67
C TRP A 598 12.78 13.56 65.02
N GLU A 599 12.47 13.41 66.33
CA GLU A 599 11.27 12.70 66.82
C GLU A 599 9.92 13.25 66.31
N LYS A 600 8.90 12.38 66.29
CA LYS A 600 7.63 12.62 65.58
C LYS A 600 6.80 13.80 66.11
N GLU A 601 6.92 14.12 67.40
CA GLU A 601 6.32 15.33 67.98
C GLU A 601 7.05 16.60 67.50
N THR A 602 8.39 16.56 67.40
CA THR A 602 9.21 17.68 66.94
C THR A 602 8.98 18.04 65.46
N GLN A 603 8.54 17.10 64.62
CA GLN A 603 8.14 17.39 63.23
C GLN A 603 6.98 18.41 63.17
N ILE A 604 6.05 18.33 64.12
CA ILE A 604 4.80 19.10 64.15
C ILE A 604 5.02 20.55 64.60
N HIS A 605 5.99 20.79 65.49
CA HIS A 605 6.35 22.14 65.96
C HIS A 605 6.78 23.07 64.81
N LEU A 606 7.50 22.51 63.86
CA LEU A 606 8.25 23.22 62.83
C LEU A 606 7.38 23.88 61.76
N SER A 607 6.45 23.13 61.19
CA SER A 607 5.61 23.59 60.07
C SER A 607 4.86 24.87 60.44
N ARG A 608 4.40 24.98 61.70
CA ARG A 608 3.82 26.20 62.28
C ARG A 608 4.74 27.43 62.12
N THR A 609 6.04 27.28 62.33
CA THR A 609 7.02 28.38 62.52
C THR A 609 7.42 29.09 61.22
N LEU A 610 7.34 28.40 60.08
CA LEU A 610 7.76 28.96 58.79
C LEU A 610 6.57 29.43 57.95
N MET A 611 5.35 28.98 58.28
CA MET A 611 4.11 29.46 57.65
C MET A 611 3.75 30.91 58.01
N GLU A 612 4.28 31.45 59.12
CA GLU A 612 4.05 32.84 59.55
C GLU A 612 4.65 33.86 58.55
N ASP A 613 5.75 33.51 57.88
CA ASP A 613 6.44 34.35 56.88
C ASP A 613 5.79 34.29 55.48
N GLY A 614 4.66 33.59 55.32
CA GLY A 614 4.00 33.39 54.03
C GLY A 614 4.70 32.40 53.08
N VAL A 615 5.90 31.94 53.42
CA VAL A 615 6.57 30.83 52.74
C VAL A 615 5.76 29.56 52.97
N GLN A 616 5.21 28.98 51.90
CA GLN A 616 4.50 27.70 52.03
C GLN A 616 5.50 26.59 52.33
N VAL A 617 5.20 25.80 53.36
CA VAL A 617 6.21 24.99 54.06
C VAL A 617 5.77 23.54 54.18
N SER A 618 6.65 22.64 53.76
CA SER A 618 6.41 21.20 53.69
C SER A 618 7.56 20.40 54.28
N SER A 619 7.27 19.53 55.26
CA SER A 619 8.18 18.49 55.79
C SER A 619 8.33 17.29 54.85
N SER A 620 8.53 17.59 53.57
CA SER A 620 8.51 16.65 52.46
C SER A 620 8.88 17.40 51.19
N LEU A 621 9.98 17.03 50.54
CA LEU A 621 10.45 17.59 49.26
C LEU A 621 9.56 17.25 48.04
N LYS A 622 8.45 16.54 48.25
CA LYS A 622 7.64 15.96 47.17
C LYS A 622 6.87 17.01 46.36
N LYS A 623 7.09 17.00 45.04
CA LYS A 623 6.50 17.91 44.01
C LYS A 623 4.98 18.07 44.17
N HIS A 624 4.49 19.31 44.35
CA HIS A 624 3.06 19.58 44.61
C HIS A 624 2.38 20.67 43.75
N SER A 625 2.92 21.02 42.57
CA SER A 625 2.17 21.77 41.54
C SER A 625 2.32 21.15 40.14
N LYS A 626 1.32 21.36 39.27
CA LYS A 626 1.37 21.04 37.83
C LYS A 626 1.57 22.28 36.95
N GLN A 627 1.47 23.48 37.51
CA GLN A 627 1.90 24.72 36.87
C GLN A 627 3.41 24.85 37.04
N HIS A 628 4.12 25.13 35.94
CA HIS A 628 5.60 25.13 35.91
C HIS A 628 6.13 26.57 36.02
N ASP A 629 5.34 27.43 36.65
CA ASP A 629 5.37 28.89 36.50
C ASP A 629 5.77 29.58 37.83
N HIS A 630 6.28 28.79 38.79
CA HIS A 630 6.69 29.21 40.14
C HIS A 630 8.04 28.58 40.48
N VAL A 631 8.94 29.39 41.05
CA VAL A 631 10.29 28.97 41.47
C VAL A 631 10.19 28.32 42.85
N LEU A 632 10.91 27.19 43.07
CA LEU A 632 10.94 26.45 44.33
C LEU A 632 12.37 26.33 44.86
N LEU A 633 12.51 26.24 46.18
CA LEU A 633 13.80 26.02 46.85
C LEU A 633 13.74 24.82 47.81
N PHE A 634 14.79 24.01 47.76
CA PHE A 634 15.00 22.82 48.60
C PHE A 634 16.19 23.00 49.54
N LEU A 635 16.08 22.49 50.76
CA LEU A 635 17.03 22.75 51.84
C LEU A 635 17.16 21.56 52.79
N THR A 636 18.40 21.17 53.14
CA THR A 636 18.73 20.02 54.01
C THR A 636 19.84 20.37 55.02
N ASP A 637 19.99 19.56 56.07
CA ASP A 637 21.12 19.60 57.02
C ASP A 637 21.83 18.24 57.02
N LEU A 638 23.09 18.25 56.62
CA LEU A 638 23.90 17.06 56.36
C LEU A 638 24.50 16.45 57.63
N ASN A 639 24.35 17.10 58.80
CA ASN A 639 24.80 16.56 60.08
C ASN A 639 23.83 15.53 60.67
N CYS A 640 22.62 15.44 60.12
CA CYS A 640 21.67 14.40 60.48
C CYS A 640 22.08 13.03 59.92
N ALA A 641 21.81 11.94 60.65
CA ALA A 641 22.04 10.58 60.17
C ALA A 641 21.15 10.29 58.95
N GLY A 642 21.72 10.42 57.75
CA GLY A 642 21.00 10.36 56.48
C GLY A 642 20.48 11.70 55.94
N GLY A 643 20.98 12.86 56.39
CA GLY A 643 20.67 14.16 55.78
C GLY A 643 21.06 14.23 54.29
N GLU A 644 22.13 13.52 53.93
CA GLU A 644 22.57 13.25 52.55
C GLU A 644 21.44 12.70 51.64
N ASN A 645 20.41 12.04 52.20
CA ASN A 645 19.28 11.52 51.44
C ASN A 645 18.42 12.61 50.78
N ALA A 646 18.47 13.86 51.24
CA ALA A 646 17.78 14.94 50.53
C ALA A 646 18.29 15.09 49.08
N PHE A 647 19.58 14.87 48.84
CA PHE A 647 20.16 14.90 47.50
C PHE A 647 19.90 13.63 46.67
N ASN A 648 19.60 12.50 47.33
CA ASN A 648 19.14 11.27 46.64
C ASN A 648 17.82 11.51 45.88
N ASP A 649 17.05 12.54 46.23
CA ASP A 649 15.88 13.01 45.46
C ASP A 649 16.34 13.89 44.27
N THR A 650 17.14 13.28 43.38
CA THR A 650 17.89 13.92 42.28
C THR A 650 17.04 14.72 41.29
N ASP A 651 15.73 14.48 41.28
CA ASP A 651 14.76 15.04 40.33
C ASP A 651 14.40 16.50 40.63
N LEU A 652 14.96 17.02 41.73
CA LEU A 652 14.89 18.40 42.21
C LEU A 652 16.17 19.18 41.91
N LEU A 653 17.29 18.51 41.60
CA LEU A 653 18.57 19.13 41.23
C LEU A 653 18.56 19.61 39.76
N ARG A 654 17.42 20.08 39.23
CA ARG A 654 17.23 20.40 37.80
C ARG A 654 16.35 21.63 37.62
N PHE A 655 16.62 22.41 36.58
CA PHE A 655 15.83 23.59 36.19
C PHE A 655 14.33 23.24 36.04
N PRO A 656 13.39 24.02 36.60
CA PRO A 656 13.54 25.38 37.14
C PRO A 656 13.72 25.45 38.67
N TYR A 657 14.26 24.40 39.31
CA TYR A 657 14.45 24.36 40.75
C TYR A 657 15.87 24.73 41.16
N HIS A 658 15.99 25.39 42.31
CA HIS A 658 17.27 25.77 42.91
C HIS A 658 17.46 25.04 44.24
N TRP A 659 18.71 24.91 44.68
CA TRP A 659 19.07 24.16 45.88
C TRP A 659 19.99 24.93 46.82
N LEU A 660 19.82 24.64 48.11
CA LEU A 660 20.76 24.96 49.17
C LEU A 660 20.93 23.74 50.08
N ALA A 661 22.08 23.59 50.71
CA ALA A 661 22.30 22.57 51.74
C ALA A 661 23.23 23.07 52.84
N LEU A 662 22.92 22.66 54.08
CA LEU A 662 23.64 23.07 55.30
C LEU A 662 24.49 21.92 55.83
N TYR A 663 25.60 22.28 56.47
CA TYR A 663 26.55 21.36 57.10
C TYR A 663 27.29 22.13 58.20
N ASP A 664 27.28 21.65 59.44
CA ASP A 664 27.94 22.29 60.58
C ASP A 664 29.31 21.64 60.85
N ALA A 665 30.37 22.38 60.55
CA ALA A 665 31.74 21.88 60.59
C ALA A 665 32.28 21.62 62.02
N ASN A 666 31.52 21.94 63.07
CA ASN A 666 31.95 21.76 64.47
C ASN A 666 31.72 20.35 65.02
N SER A 667 31.17 19.40 64.26
CA SER A 667 31.01 18.00 64.69
C SER A 667 32.12 17.09 64.17
N GLU A 668 32.74 16.29 65.05
CA GLU A 668 33.89 15.40 64.78
C GLU A 668 33.63 14.23 63.79
N ILE A 669 32.47 14.20 63.11
CA ILE A 669 31.93 12.99 62.46
C ILE A 669 32.29 12.90 60.96
N ASN A 670 32.63 14.02 60.27
CA ASN A 670 32.97 14.01 58.84
C ASN A 670 33.96 15.13 58.45
N GLU A 671 35.22 14.79 58.14
CA GLU A 671 36.23 15.79 57.68
C GLU A 671 36.11 16.16 56.18
N ASN A 672 35.67 15.26 55.29
CA ASN A 672 35.62 15.50 53.85
C ASN A 672 34.17 15.52 53.29
N ILE A 673 33.58 16.72 53.17
CA ILE A 673 32.29 16.93 52.51
C ILE A 673 32.42 17.09 50.99
N TYR A 674 33.50 17.70 50.48
CA TYR A 674 33.64 17.98 49.04
C TYR A 674 33.69 16.71 48.18
N ASP A 675 34.25 15.61 48.69
CA ASP A 675 34.22 14.30 48.03
C ASP A 675 32.77 13.80 47.89
N LYS A 676 31.98 13.83 48.98
CA LYS A 676 30.56 13.45 48.97
C LYS A 676 29.70 14.33 48.07
N LEU A 677 30.02 15.63 47.96
CA LEU A 677 29.36 16.53 47.02
C LEU A 677 29.74 16.25 45.56
N SER A 678 30.93 15.66 45.33
CA SER A 678 31.36 15.24 43.99
C SER A 678 30.55 14.05 43.46
N ASP A 679 29.99 13.21 44.35
CA ASP A 679 29.09 12.12 43.97
C ASP A 679 27.72 12.62 43.46
N LEU A 680 27.29 13.83 43.81
CA LEU A 680 25.95 14.32 43.51
C LEU A 680 25.70 14.52 42.00
N PRO A 681 24.50 14.18 41.48
CA PRO A 681 24.19 14.21 40.05
C PRO A 681 23.74 15.60 39.60
N LEU A 682 24.65 16.56 39.67
CA LEU A 682 24.47 17.93 39.19
C LEU A 682 24.73 17.92 37.68
N LEU A 683 23.71 18.03 36.83
CA LEU A 683 23.77 17.82 35.38
C LEU A 683 23.76 19.13 34.57
N VAL A 684 23.63 18.97 33.25
CA VAL A 684 23.59 20.05 32.25
C VAL A 684 22.47 21.07 32.50
N ASP A 685 21.41 20.71 33.21
CA ASP A 685 20.26 21.56 33.58
C ASP A 685 20.23 21.98 35.07
N SER A 686 21.27 21.69 35.86
CA SER A 686 21.32 22.05 37.29
C SER A 686 21.78 23.48 37.56
N ASP A 687 21.23 24.09 38.62
CA ASP A 687 21.69 25.30 39.32
C ASP A 687 21.68 25.02 40.84
N PHE A 688 22.84 24.63 41.38
CA PHE A 688 23.00 24.08 42.73
C PHE A 688 23.99 24.92 43.55
N VAL A 689 23.70 25.11 44.84
CA VAL A 689 24.51 25.91 45.75
C VAL A 689 24.70 25.20 47.10
N LEU A 690 25.93 25.21 47.63
CA LEU A 690 26.27 24.74 48.98
C LEU A 690 26.24 25.90 50.00
N ALA A 691 25.91 25.66 51.27
CA ALA A 691 26.09 26.62 52.37
C ALA A 691 26.68 25.96 53.65
N GLU A 692 27.99 26.04 53.81
CA GLU A 692 28.74 25.49 54.95
C GLU A 692 28.61 26.37 56.20
N ARG A 693 28.11 25.83 57.33
CA ARG A 693 28.02 26.48 58.64
C ARG A 693 29.30 26.31 59.46
N LYS A 694 29.82 27.40 60.01
CA LYS A 694 30.87 27.41 61.04
C LYS A 694 30.46 28.32 62.20
N GLY A 695 30.12 27.74 63.34
CA GLY A 695 29.48 28.49 64.43
C GLY A 695 28.10 29.00 63.99
N ASP A 696 28.02 30.26 63.56
CA ASP A 696 26.78 30.90 63.08
C ASP A 696 26.93 31.59 61.69
N ILE A 697 27.95 31.23 60.89
CA ILE A 697 28.36 31.91 59.63
C ILE A 697 28.30 30.94 58.42
N PHE A 698 28.00 31.40 57.18
CA PHE A 698 27.81 30.54 55.97
C PHE A 698 28.44 31.05 54.64
N THR A 699 28.78 30.17 53.67
CA THR A 699 29.46 30.50 52.36
C THR A 699 28.98 29.71 51.12
N LEU A 700 28.97 30.28 49.89
CA LEU A 700 28.27 29.76 48.68
C LEU A 700 29.11 29.53 47.38
N THR A 701 28.82 28.49 46.58
CA THR A 701 29.50 28.14 45.28
C THR A 701 28.59 27.36 44.30
N GLU A 702 28.76 27.47 42.96
CA GLU A 702 28.02 26.71 41.91
C GLU A 702 28.80 25.47 41.40
N LEU A 703 28.10 24.35 41.17
CA LEU A 703 28.67 23.06 40.73
C LEU A 703 27.80 22.38 39.63
N HIS A 704 28.41 21.76 38.60
CA HIS A 704 27.69 20.93 37.60
C HIS A 704 28.60 19.92 36.86
N LYS A 705 28.00 18.97 36.12
CA LYS A 705 28.66 17.91 35.31
C LYS A 705 28.06 17.84 33.88
N PRO A 706 28.83 17.50 32.84
CA PRO A 706 28.31 17.25 31.48
C PRO A 706 27.43 15.99 31.36
N SER A 707 27.63 15.02 32.25
CA SER A 707 26.85 13.78 32.34
C SER A 707 26.88 13.23 33.77
N PRO A 708 26.01 12.28 34.17
CA PRO A 708 25.93 11.78 35.55
C PRO A 708 27.25 11.19 36.09
N ASN A 709 28.05 10.58 35.20
CA ASN A 709 29.33 9.96 35.52
C ASN A 709 30.53 10.88 35.19
N GLY A 710 30.28 12.15 34.86
CA GLY A 710 31.32 13.14 34.57
C GLY A 710 31.90 13.77 35.84
N THR A 711 33.13 14.29 35.74
CA THR A 711 33.74 15.07 36.81
C THR A 711 33.00 16.40 37.05
N THR A 712 32.92 16.80 38.32
CA THR A 712 32.23 18.05 38.72
C THR A 712 33.08 19.27 38.37
N LEU A 713 32.44 20.26 37.73
CA LEU A 713 33.03 21.54 37.33
C LEU A 713 32.45 22.67 38.20
N SER A 714 33.32 23.30 38.98
CA SER A 714 32.99 24.36 39.96
C SER A 714 33.17 25.77 39.42
N ASN A 715 32.24 26.68 39.73
CA ASN A 715 32.31 28.10 39.42
C ASN A 715 31.86 28.95 40.64
N PRO A 716 32.48 30.10 40.95
CA PRO A 716 32.24 30.84 42.20
C PRO A 716 30.89 31.59 42.25
N LYS A 717 30.32 31.81 43.46
CA LYS A 717 28.97 32.43 43.63
C LYS A 717 28.79 33.50 44.74
N GLY A 718 28.90 33.22 46.07
CA GLY A 718 28.50 34.20 47.13
C GLY A 718 28.84 33.84 48.61
N VAL A 719 28.39 34.63 49.61
CA VAL A 719 28.69 34.47 51.08
C VAL A 719 27.58 35.04 51.99
N TYR A 720 27.35 34.49 53.21
CA TYR A 720 26.43 35.00 54.26
C TYR A 720 27.09 35.19 55.66
N ASN A 721 26.99 36.40 56.22
CA ASN A 721 27.24 36.65 57.65
C ASN A 721 26.17 37.63 58.17
N GLY A 722 24.93 37.14 58.29
CA GLY A 722 23.73 37.97 58.51
C GLY A 722 23.17 38.66 57.25
N THR A 723 23.96 38.81 56.17
CA THR A 723 23.62 39.46 54.87
C THR A 723 24.41 38.85 53.67
N LEU A 724 24.03 39.08 52.38
CA LEU A 724 24.36 38.20 51.20
C LEU A 724 24.75 38.88 49.82
N VAL A 725 25.30 38.13 48.82
CA VAL A 725 25.73 38.54 47.42
C VAL A 725 25.68 37.38 46.35
N ASP A 726 25.59 37.66 45.01
CA ASP A 726 25.73 36.72 43.83
C ASP A 726 26.28 37.42 42.52
N VAL A 727 27.01 36.72 41.59
CA VAL A 727 27.55 37.24 40.29
C VAL A 727 27.81 36.14 39.20
N ARG A 728 27.38 36.30 37.92
CA ARG A 728 27.53 35.29 36.79
C ARG A 728 27.70 35.93 35.34
N PRO A 729 28.60 35.48 34.38
CA PRO A 729 29.06 36.26 33.18
C PRO A 729 28.26 36.22 31.83
N ARG A 730 28.14 35.10 31.08
CA ARG A 730 27.13 34.92 30.01
C ARG A 730 25.98 34.11 30.59
N ARG A 731 24.74 34.35 30.16
CA ARG A 731 23.56 33.81 30.87
C ARG A 731 23.03 32.51 30.25
N GLU A 732 22.99 32.37 28.93
CA GLU A 732 22.21 31.33 28.20
C GLU A 732 22.88 29.94 28.15
N LEU A 733 22.14 28.88 28.51
CA LEU A 733 22.74 27.60 28.91
C LEU A 733 23.26 26.72 27.75
N PHE A 734 22.46 26.54 26.67
CA PHE A 734 22.69 25.53 25.62
C PHE A 734 24.10 25.56 25.02
N TRP A 735 24.55 26.70 24.48
CA TRP A 735 25.84 26.77 23.80
C TRP A 735 27.06 26.53 24.70
N ARG A 736 26.94 26.74 26.02
CA ARG A 736 27.99 26.41 27.00
C ARG A 736 28.05 24.92 27.36
N ARG A 737 26.97 24.17 27.13
CA ARG A 737 26.79 22.77 27.56
C ARG A 737 26.30 21.85 26.42
N LYS A 738 26.70 22.12 25.16
CA LYS A 738 26.15 21.45 23.95
C LYS A 738 26.82 20.12 23.54
N ASP A 739 27.96 19.78 24.12
CA ASP A 739 28.63 18.49 23.93
C ASP A 739 28.43 17.68 25.21
N ILE A 740 27.81 16.51 25.08
CA ILE A 740 27.50 15.63 26.23
C ILE A 740 28.54 14.50 26.39
N MET A 741 29.67 14.60 25.68
CA MET A 741 30.87 13.76 25.84
C MET A 741 30.58 12.25 25.81
N GLY A 742 29.81 11.80 24.81
CA GLY A 742 29.49 10.39 24.61
C GLY A 742 28.34 9.84 25.46
N HIS A 743 27.65 10.67 26.25
CA HIS A 743 26.57 10.21 27.13
C HIS A 743 25.41 9.53 26.38
N ILE A 744 24.75 8.58 27.08
CA ILE A 744 23.73 7.69 26.51
C ILE A 744 22.36 8.37 26.50
N LEU A 745 21.75 8.56 25.32
CA LEU A 745 20.38 9.06 25.16
C LEU A 745 19.44 7.95 24.71
N THR A 746 18.21 7.91 25.25
CA THR A 746 17.30 6.77 25.04
C THR A 746 16.03 7.14 24.26
N MET A 747 15.72 6.42 23.18
CA MET A 747 14.49 6.58 22.40
C MET A 747 13.38 5.59 22.82
N SER A 748 12.14 6.07 23.03
CA SER A 748 10.94 5.25 23.22
C SER A 748 10.16 5.01 21.94
N ASN A 749 10.04 3.75 21.56
CA ASN A 749 9.38 3.31 20.33
C ASN A 749 7.99 2.74 20.63
N VAL A 750 6.92 3.34 20.07
CA VAL A 750 5.55 2.87 20.29
C VAL A 750 5.22 1.67 19.42
N ILE A 751 4.77 0.60 20.04
CA ILE A 751 4.40 -0.65 19.38
C ILE A 751 3.02 -1.04 19.91
N GLN A 752 1.97 -0.64 19.18
CA GLN A 752 0.58 -0.98 19.46
C GLN A 752 0.14 -2.24 18.70
N ASN A 753 0.67 -2.44 17.48
CA ASN A 753 0.09 -3.39 16.54
C ASN A 753 0.72 -4.80 16.63
N SER A 754 2.04 -4.94 16.80
CA SER A 754 2.64 -6.26 17.12
C SER A 754 3.93 -6.19 17.95
N ASN A 755 3.97 -7.01 19.01
CA ASN A 755 5.15 -7.16 19.87
C ASN A 755 6.41 -7.67 19.13
N SER A 756 6.28 -8.36 17.99
CA SER A 756 7.40 -8.85 17.18
C SER A 756 8.26 -7.74 16.56
N THR A 757 7.67 -6.56 16.29
CA THR A 757 8.37 -5.36 15.80
C THR A 757 9.60 -4.99 16.65
N LYS A 758 9.61 -5.35 17.94
CA LYS A 758 10.70 -5.11 18.90
C LYS A 758 12.05 -5.73 18.50
N TYR A 759 12.04 -6.83 17.74
CA TYR A 759 13.27 -7.55 17.34
C TYR A 759 13.84 -7.06 16.02
N HIS A 760 12.99 -6.60 15.10
CA HIS A 760 13.38 -6.14 13.77
C HIS A 760 13.84 -4.69 13.75
N LEU A 761 13.25 -3.83 14.59
CA LEU A 761 13.58 -2.40 14.61
C LEU A 761 15.08 -2.10 14.83
N PRO A 762 15.80 -2.77 15.78
CA PRO A 762 17.22 -2.47 16.02
C PRO A 762 18.19 -3.08 15.02
N ARG A 763 17.73 -4.04 14.21
CA ARG A 763 18.49 -4.65 13.11
C ARG A 763 18.29 -3.94 11.77
N GLU A 764 17.28 -3.08 11.71
CA GLU A 764 16.79 -2.43 10.48
C GLU A 764 16.32 -3.44 9.42
N ASP A 765 15.87 -4.63 9.90
CA ASP A 765 15.23 -5.68 9.10
C ASP A 765 13.92 -5.17 8.47
N ARG A 766 13.75 -5.36 7.16
CA ARG A 766 12.57 -4.88 6.40
C ARG A 766 11.31 -5.75 6.54
N LEU A 767 11.12 -6.35 7.73
CA LEU A 767 10.08 -7.33 7.99
C LEU A 767 8.87 -6.73 8.72
N GLU A 768 7.71 -7.39 8.57
CA GLU A 768 6.44 -7.05 9.23
C GLU A 768 5.98 -5.59 9.06
N LEU A 769 6.17 -4.98 7.88
CA LEU A 769 5.96 -3.54 7.64
C LEU A 769 4.53 -3.04 7.93
N LYS A 770 3.53 -3.94 7.94
CA LYS A 770 2.13 -3.66 8.30
C LYS A 770 1.89 -3.30 9.77
N TYR A 771 2.87 -3.57 10.64
CA TYR A 771 2.79 -3.26 12.07
C TYR A 771 3.71 -2.09 12.44
N ASP A 772 3.13 -1.10 13.13
CA ASP A 772 3.84 0.02 13.75
C ASP A 772 4.74 0.81 12.77
N ALA A 773 4.27 1.00 11.53
CA ALA A 773 5.02 1.62 10.43
C ALA A 773 5.56 3.03 10.77
N MET A 774 4.78 3.84 11.49
CA MET A 774 5.20 5.15 11.99
C MET A 774 6.48 5.07 12.86
N THR A 775 6.57 4.03 13.68
CA THR A 775 7.69 3.78 14.61
C THR A 775 8.94 3.34 13.85
N LYS A 776 8.78 2.50 12.83
CA LYS A 776 9.85 2.08 11.90
C LYS A 776 10.49 3.28 11.19
N LEU A 777 9.69 4.29 10.83
CA LEU A 777 10.19 5.54 10.25
C LEU A 777 10.85 6.45 11.29
N CYS A 778 10.23 6.70 12.45
CA CYS A 778 10.77 7.61 13.46
C CYS A 778 12.14 7.18 14.00
N TRP A 779 12.37 5.86 14.10
CA TRP A 779 13.63 5.26 14.55
C TRP A 779 14.85 5.74 13.75
N SER A 780 14.81 5.60 12.42
CA SER A 780 15.93 5.89 11.53
C SER A 780 16.41 7.34 11.66
N HIS A 781 15.45 8.27 11.72
CA HIS A 781 15.74 9.69 11.86
C HIS A 781 16.32 10.05 13.23
N ILE A 782 15.76 9.54 14.33
CA ILE A 782 16.24 9.85 15.69
C ILE A 782 17.63 9.24 15.95
N ARG A 783 17.92 8.06 15.39
CA ARG A 783 19.28 7.47 15.41
C ARG A 783 20.32 8.41 14.78
N THR A 784 19.95 9.12 13.72
CA THR A 784 20.82 10.10 13.05
C THR A 784 20.99 11.37 13.90
N THR A 785 19.94 11.79 14.62
CA THR A 785 19.99 12.95 15.53
C THR A 785 20.98 12.77 16.69
N PHE A 786 21.06 11.57 17.28
CA PHE A 786 22.01 11.30 18.38
C PHE A 786 23.48 11.44 17.92
N SER A 787 23.80 11.08 16.68
CA SER A 787 25.15 11.26 16.10
C SER A 787 25.61 12.73 16.11
N VAL A 788 24.70 13.67 15.84
CA VAL A 788 24.98 15.13 15.80
C VAL A 788 25.32 15.70 17.19
N LEU A 789 24.85 15.06 18.25
CA LEU A 789 24.99 15.52 19.63
C LEU A 789 26.19 14.90 20.38
N ASN A 790 27.03 14.11 19.69
CA ASN A 790 28.05 13.27 20.31
C ASN A 790 27.45 12.35 21.40
N ALA A 791 26.26 11.80 21.13
CA ALA A 791 25.48 11.00 22.06
C ALA A 791 25.50 9.51 21.67
N THR A 792 25.64 8.62 22.64
CA THR A 792 25.56 7.18 22.39
C THR A 792 24.10 6.70 22.37
N PRO A 793 23.67 5.96 21.33
CA PRO A 793 22.25 5.67 21.12
C PRO A 793 21.76 4.47 21.94
N ARG A 794 20.70 4.65 22.72
CA ARG A 794 19.93 3.60 23.40
C ARG A 794 18.45 3.67 23.03
N TYR A 795 17.71 2.59 23.26
CA TYR A 795 16.31 2.50 22.89
C TYR A 795 15.51 1.59 23.83
N ILE A 796 14.20 1.84 23.89
CA ILE A 796 13.19 1.03 24.56
C ILE A 796 11.93 0.92 23.68
N PHE A 797 10.99 0.08 24.11
CA PHE A 797 9.70 -0.09 23.47
C PHE A 797 8.55 0.14 24.46
N SER A 798 7.47 0.74 23.96
CA SER A 798 6.23 1.02 24.68
C SER A 798 5.02 0.46 23.94
N TYR A 799 3.87 0.35 24.60
CA TYR A 799 2.67 -0.35 24.10
C TYR A 799 1.54 0.58 23.62
N ARG A 800 1.71 1.90 23.77
CA ARG A 800 0.79 2.95 23.30
C ARG A 800 1.47 4.31 23.24
N TRP A 801 0.93 5.23 22.46
CA TRP A 801 1.41 6.62 22.48
C TRP A 801 1.16 7.27 23.84
N GLY A 802 -0.11 7.34 24.26
CA GLY A 802 -0.45 7.72 25.64
C GLY A 802 -1.54 8.78 25.77
N TYR A 803 -2.30 8.63 26.85
CA TYR A 803 -3.45 9.44 27.24
C TYR A 803 -3.62 9.34 28.75
N ILE A 804 -4.34 10.31 29.31
CA ILE A 804 -4.76 10.29 30.71
C ILE A 804 -5.89 9.27 30.85
N LYS A 805 -5.69 8.25 31.68
CA LYS A 805 -6.75 7.36 32.16
C LYS A 805 -6.65 7.32 33.68
N ASP A 806 -7.78 7.49 34.37
CA ASP A 806 -7.87 7.45 35.83
C ASP A 806 -6.84 8.38 36.52
N GLY A 807 -6.64 9.57 35.92
CA GLY A 807 -5.70 10.61 36.36
C GLY A 807 -4.23 10.39 35.96
N GLN A 808 -3.83 9.22 35.46
CA GLN A 808 -2.45 8.88 35.12
C GLN A 808 -2.19 8.76 33.61
N TRP A 809 -0.96 9.07 33.20
CA TRP A 809 -0.50 8.88 31.83
C TRP A 809 -0.05 7.44 31.58
N SER A 810 -0.15 6.98 30.34
CA SER A 810 0.16 5.59 29.94
C SER A 810 1.01 5.51 28.66
N GLY A 811 1.71 4.39 28.44
CA GLY A 811 2.62 4.19 27.30
C GLY A 811 3.75 5.20 27.18
N MET A 812 4.15 5.56 25.96
CA MET A 812 5.34 6.37 25.68
C MET A 812 5.30 7.75 26.33
N ILE A 813 4.13 8.41 26.40
CA ILE A 813 4.01 9.68 27.14
C ILE A 813 4.34 9.46 28.62
N ASN A 814 4.09 8.25 29.15
CA ASN A 814 4.55 7.83 30.47
C ASN A 814 6.03 7.38 30.49
N ASP A 815 6.55 6.65 29.50
CA ASP A 815 7.99 6.29 29.43
C ASP A 815 8.91 7.53 29.36
N LEU A 816 8.48 8.56 28.62
CA LEU A 816 9.12 9.89 28.59
C LEU A 816 8.97 10.61 29.93
N ARG A 817 7.78 10.61 30.53
CA ARG A 817 7.51 11.19 31.86
C ARG A 817 8.27 10.47 33.00
N ILE A 818 8.67 9.21 32.81
CA ILE A 818 9.35 8.37 33.81
C ILE A 818 10.89 8.42 33.65
N GLY A 819 11.42 9.14 32.65
CA GLY A 819 12.87 9.20 32.43
C GLY A 819 13.48 7.93 31.83
N LYS A 820 12.64 6.96 31.43
CA LYS A 820 13.06 5.73 30.77
C LYS A 820 13.47 5.98 29.30
N ALA A 821 13.03 7.10 28.73
CA ALA A 821 13.46 7.64 27.46
C ALA A 821 13.46 9.17 27.47
N ASP A 822 14.24 9.76 26.58
CA ASP A 822 14.37 11.21 26.36
C ASP A 822 13.53 11.69 25.18
N ILE A 823 13.33 10.85 24.16
CA ILE A 823 12.66 11.18 22.90
C ILE A 823 11.80 10.00 22.42
N GLY A 824 10.72 10.27 21.67
CA GLY A 824 9.76 9.23 21.27
C GLY A 824 9.33 9.27 19.80
N THR A 825 8.54 8.25 19.42
CA THR A 825 7.82 8.17 18.13
C THR A 825 6.82 9.33 17.95
N ASN A 826 6.66 9.84 16.72
CA ASN A 826 5.65 10.84 16.38
C ASN A 826 4.25 10.51 16.94
N CYS A 827 3.54 11.50 17.48
CA CYS A 827 2.13 11.39 17.86
C CYS A 827 1.37 12.70 17.64
N LEU A 828 0.04 12.66 17.58
CA LEU A 828 -0.77 13.86 17.37
C LEU A 828 -0.65 14.83 18.56
N ALA A 829 -0.32 16.08 18.27
CA ALA A 829 -0.23 17.16 19.24
C ALA A 829 -1.61 17.46 19.86
N ASN A 830 -1.62 17.81 21.15
CA ASN A 830 -2.82 18.14 21.92
C ASN A 830 -2.47 18.99 23.15
N ALA A 831 -3.37 19.90 23.53
CA ALA A 831 -3.22 20.80 24.68
C ALA A 831 -3.02 20.08 26.04
N GLU A 832 -3.50 18.84 26.19
CA GLU A 832 -3.18 18.01 27.38
C GLU A 832 -1.80 17.36 27.31
N ARG A 833 -1.33 16.97 26.11
CA ARG A 833 -0.02 16.32 25.95
C ARG A 833 1.11 17.31 26.19
N THR A 834 0.98 18.54 25.70
CA THR A 834 1.92 19.66 25.94
C THR A 834 2.15 20.00 27.42
N LYS A 835 1.32 19.49 28.35
CA LYS A 835 1.52 19.70 29.79
C LYS A 835 2.63 18.80 30.39
N VAL A 836 2.87 17.61 29.83
CA VAL A 836 3.79 16.60 30.40
C VAL A 836 4.95 16.18 29.49
N ILE A 837 4.90 16.55 28.21
CA ILE A 837 5.93 16.33 27.19
C ILE A 837 5.96 17.55 26.28
N VAL A 838 7.08 17.80 25.61
CA VAL A 838 7.20 18.89 24.64
C VAL A 838 7.31 18.32 23.23
N PHE A 839 6.79 19.05 22.24
CA PHE A 839 6.80 18.62 20.84
C PHE A 839 7.88 19.34 20.02
N ALA A 840 8.45 18.59 19.08
CA ALA A 840 9.29 19.06 17.98
C ALA A 840 8.69 18.62 16.63
N ASP A 841 9.26 19.08 15.51
CA ASP A 841 8.65 19.00 14.18
C ASP A 841 8.30 17.60 13.64
N CYS A 842 7.38 17.58 12.67
CA CYS A 842 6.88 16.35 12.02
C CYS A 842 7.98 15.64 11.23
N ILE A 843 8.37 14.43 11.67
CA ILE A 843 9.31 13.58 10.93
C ILE A 843 8.62 12.77 9.80
N SER A 844 7.34 12.42 9.93
CA SER A 844 6.67 11.49 8.99
C SER A 844 5.15 11.68 8.95
N ARG A 845 4.58 11.55 7.74
CA ARG A 845 3.15 11.77 7.47
C ARG A 845 2.31 10.51 7.72
N PHE A 846 1.12 10.70 8.26
CA PHE A 846 0.15 9.68 8.67
C PHE A 846 -1.23 10.05 8.14
N GLU A 847 -2.01 9.10 7.60
CA GLU A 847 -3.31 9.36 6.99
C GLU A 847 -4.40 8.48 7.59
N LEU A 848 -5.50 9.10 8.05
CA LEU A 848 -6.60 8.44 8.73
C LEU A 848 -7.92 8.71 7.98
N LYS A 849 -8.58 7.64 7.53
CA LYS A 849 -9.75 7.70 6.62
C LYS A 849 -10.79 6.64 7.02
N PHE A 850 -12.04 6.85 6.62
CA PHE A 850 -13.07 5.82 6.66
C PHE A 850 -12.92 4.87 5.48
N ALA A 851 -13.09 3.57 5.70
CA ALA A 851 -13.35 2.58 4.66
C ALA A 851 -14.66 1.82 4.96
N PHE A 852 -15.37 1.37 3.92
CA PHE A 852 -16.63 0.62 4.03
C PHE A 852 -16.91 -0.25 2.80
N ARG A 853 -17.85 -1.19 2.92
CA ARG A 853 -18.33 -2.05 1.83
C ARG A 853 -19.73 -1.60 1.40
N GLN A 854 -19.99 -1.66 0.10
CA GLN A 854 -21.27 -1.25 -0.48
C GLN A 854 -22.45 -2.14 -0.02
N PRO A 855 -23.59 -1.58 0.46
CA PRO A 855 -24.74 -2.34 0.97
C PRO A 855 -25.58 -3.12 -0.07
N LEU A 856 -26.51 -3.96 0.43
CA LEU A 856 -27.49 -4.74 -0.35
C LEU A 856 -28.86 -4.03 -0.47
N LEU A 857 -29.49 -4.19 -1.64
CA LEU A 857 -30.80 -3.63 -2.02
C LEU A 857 -31.94 -4.07 -1.09
N SER A 858 -31.83 -5.31 -0.58
CA SER A 858 -32.80 -5.95 0.31
C SER A 858 -33.00 -5.25 1.64
N SER A 859 -32.01 -4.45 2.07
CA SER A 859 -32.08 -3.63 3.29
C SER A 859 -32.57 -2.20 3.02
N THR A 860 -32.98 -1.89 1.78
CA THR A 860 -33.41 -0.55 1.35
C THR A 860 -34.83 -0.52 0.75
N SER A 861 -35.46 -1.68 0.54
CA SER A 861 -36.79 -1.80 -0.07
C SER A 861 -37.53 -3.07 0.41
N ASN A 862 -38.86 -3.10 0.32
CA ASN A 862 -39.66 -4.22 0.84
C ASN A 862 -39.61 -5.44 -0.11
N VAL A 863 -38.65 -6.33 0.12
CA VAL A 863 -38.39 -7.51 -0.73
C VAL A 863 -39.55 -8.50 -0.78
N PHE A 864 -40.36 -8.63 0.27
CA PHE A 864 -41.37 -9.69 0.39
C PHE A 864 -42.51 -9.61 -0.64
N ALA A 865 -42.78 -8.41 -1.18
CA ALA A 865 -43.78 -8.20 -2.23
C ALA A 865 -43.24 -8.41 -3.66
N LEU A 866 -41.92 -8.39 -3.85
CA LEU A 866 -41.24 -8.52 -5.14
C LEU A 866 -41.13 -9.93 -5.78
N PRO A 867 -41.27 -11.10 -5.08
CA PRO A 867 -40.96 -12.40 -5.69
C PRO A 867 -41.98 -12.88 -6.72
N PHE A 868 -43.18 -12.29 -6.72
CA PHE A 868 -44.27 -12.53 -7.65
C PHE A 868 -44.89 -11.20 -8.08
N SER A 869 -45.28 -11.08 -9.35
CA SER A 869 -46.07 -9.95 -9.83
C SER A 869 -47.46 -9.92 -9.19
N LEU A 870 -48.05 -8.72 -9.08
CA LEU A 870 -49.38 -8.50 -8.50
C LEU A 870 -50.47 -9.42 -9.10
N SER A 871 -50.36 -9.73 -10.39
CA SER A 871 -51.24 -10.66 -11.12
C SER A 871 -51.24 -12.09 -10.57
N VAL A 872 -50.09 -12.61 -10.12
CA VAL A 872 -49.97 -13.98 -9.57
C VAL A 872 -50.59 -14.05 -8.18
N TRP A 873 -50.38 -13.02 -7.35
CA TRP A 873 -51.01 -12.92 -6.02
C TRP A 873 -52.54 -12.98 -6.09
N VAL A 874 -53.16 -12.28 -7.05
CA VAL A 874 -54.62 -12.30 -7.25
C VAL A 874 -55.11 -13.71 -7.61
N ALA A 875 -54.41 -14.44 -8.48
CA ALA A 875 -54.80 -15.80 -8.89
C ALA A 875 -54.79 -16.80 -7.71
N ILE A 876 -53.82 -16.70 -6.80
CA ILE A 876 -53.73 -17.55 -5.59
C ILE A 876 -54.96 -17.32 -4.68
N ILE A 877 -55.35 -16.06 -4.47
CA ILE A 877 -56.51 -15.70 -3.64
C ILE A 877 -57.81 -16.28 -4.21
N VAL A 878 -58.02 -16.18 -5.53
CA VAL A 878 -59.20 -16.76 -6.19
C VAL A 878 -59.27 -18.29 -6.03
N SER A 879 -58.12 -18.98 -6.16
CA SER A 879 -58.08 -20.44 -5.98
C SER A 879 -58.47 -20.87 -4.56
N LEU A 880 -58.02 -20.15 -3.54
CA LEU A 880 -58.31 -20.45 -2.13
C LEU A 880 -59.82 -20.34 -1.81
N VAL A 881 -60.50 -19.32 -2.36
CA VAL A 881 -61.95 -19.15 -2.17
C VAL A 881 -62.73 -20.32 -2.78
N ILE A 882 -62.33 -20.79 -3.97
CA ILE A 882 -62.96 -21.93 -4.64
C ILE A 882 -62.79 -23.23 -3.81
N SER A 883 -61.56 -23.54 -3.37
CA SER A 883 -61.28 -24.72 -2.53
C SER A 883 -62.02 -24.68 -1.18
N THR A 884 -62.27 -23.49 -0.64
CA THR A 884 -63.03 -23.30 0.60
C THR A 884 -64.50 -23.68 0.40
N GLY A 885 -65.10 -23.20 -0.70
CA GLY A 885 -66.49 -23.51 -1.06
C GLY A 885 -66.73 -25.01 -1.24
N THR A 886 -65.81 -25.73 -1.87
CA THR A 886 -65.95 -27.18 -2.09
C THR A 886 -65.81 -27.98 -0.79
N ILE A 887 -64.86 -27.64 0.08
CA ILE A 887 -64.66 -28.29 1.39
C ILE A 887 -65.86 -28.07 2.33
N TYR A 888 -66.45 -26.87 2.33
CA TYR A 888 -67.70 -26.57 3.05
C TYR A 888 -68.86 -27.46 2.57
N LEU A 889 -69.04 -27.61 1.25
CA LEU A 889 -70.12 -28.44 0.71
C LEU A 889 -69.97 -29.92 1.08
N ALA A 890 -68.77 -30.48 1.06
CA ALA A 890 -68.53 -31.87 1.45
C ALA A 890 -68.76 -32.12 2.95
N THR A 891 -68.20 -31.28 3.82
CA THR A 891 -68.36 -31.40 5.28
C THR A 891 -69.83 -31.23 5.72
N LYS A 892 -70.56 -30.30 5.09
CA LYS A 892 -72.01 -30.11 5.32
C LYS A 892 -72.86 -31.27 4.80
N TRP A 893 -72.38 -32.04 3.82
CA TRP A 893 -73.02 -33.27 3.34
C TRP A 893 -72.74 -34.45 4.27
N GLU A 894 -71.52 -34.61 4.77
CA GLU A 894 -71.13 -35.67 5.72
C GLU A 894 -71.86 -35.51 7.07
N THR A 895 -71.97 -34.27 7.59
CA THR A 895 -72.63 -33.95 8.87
C THR A 895 -74.15 -34.22 8.88
N ARG A 896 -74.76 -34.41 7.70
CA ARG A 896 -76.18 -34.82 7.57
C ARG A 896 -76.40 -36.33 7.63
N ARG A 897 -75.34 -37.14 7.67
CA ARG A 897 -75.41 -38.60 7.43
C ARG A 897 -74.77 -39.46 8.54
N LEU A 898 -74.09 -38.86 9.49
CA LEU A 898 -73.53 -39.50 10.69
C LEU A 898 -73.89 -38.68 11.94
N SER A 899 -73.96 -39.34 13.10
CA SER A 899 -74.11 -38.69 14.40
C SER A 899 -72.91 -37.80 14.74
N GLN A 900 -73.11 -36.75 15.53
CA GLN A 900 -72.06 -35.79 15.88
C GLN A 900 -71.04 -36.36 16.88
N ASP A 901 -69.80 -36.57 16.42
CA ASP A 901 -68.63 -36.75 17.28
C ASP A 901 -67.95 -35.40 17.58
N PRO A 902 -67.43 -35.16 18.80
CA PRO A 902 -66.72 -33.93 19.14
C PRO A 902 -65.40 -33.71 18.36
N SER A 903 -64.90 -34.74 17.66
CA SER A 903 -63.70 -34.69 16.81
C SER A 903 -63.95 -34.32 15.34
N GLN A 904 -65.20 -34.09 14.94
CA GLN A 904 -65.58 -33.80 13.54
C GLN A 904 -65.79 -32.29 13.32
N LEU A 905 -65.65 -31.81 12.06
CA LEU A 905 -66.07 -30.46 11.70
C LEU A 905 -67.61 -30.34 11.77
N ASP A 906 -68.08 -29.22 12.30
CA ASP A 906 -69.52 -28.94 12.51
C ASP A 906 -70.22 -28.45 11.22
N GLY A 907 -69.52 -28.51 10.08
CA GLY A 907 -70.07 -28.22 8.75
C GLY A 907 -70.32 -26.74 8.46
N THR A 908 -69.64 -25.81 9.16
CA THR A 908 -69.76 -24.37 8.90
C THR A 908 -68.81 -23.90 7.80
N VAL A 909 -69.10 -22.73 7.20
CA VAL A 909 -68.20 -22.09 6.23
C VAL A 909 -66.88 -21.67 6.88
N ILE A 910 -66.93 -21.30 8.17
CA ILE A 910 -65.77 -20.81 8.92
C ILE A 910 -64.78 -21.95 9.15
N ASP A 911 -65.26 -23.14 9.54
CA ASP A 911 -64.39 -24.32 9.72
C ASP A 911 -63.70 -24.72 8.40
N ALA A 912 -64.43 -24.65 7.28
CA ALA A 912 -63.87 -24.93 5.96
C ALA A 912 -62.83 -23.88 5.52
N LEU A 913 -63.04 -22.60 5.85
CA LEU A 913 -62.09 -21.51 5.58
C LEU A 913 -60.84 -21.61 6.47
N LEU A 914 -61.01 -21.99 7.73
CA LEU A 914 -59.89 -22.26 8.62
C LEU A 914 -59.09 -23.49 8.14
N LEU A 915 -59.77 -24.51 7.59
CA LEU A 915 -59.12 -25.70 7.04
C LEU A 915 -58.33 -25.39 5.74
N THR A 916 -58.83 -24.54 4.83
CA THR A 916 -58.05 -24.08 3.66
C THR A 916 -56.95 -23.09 4.01
N LEU A 917 -57.14 -22.24 5.02
CA LEU A 917 -56.10 -21.35 5.53
C LEU A 917 -55.00 -22.15 6.26
N SER A 918 -55.35 -23.25 6.94
CA SER A 918 -54.39 -24.20 7.50
C SER A 918 -53.57 -24.86 6.37
N ALA A 919 -54.20 -25.25 5.26
CA ALA A 919 -53.52 -25.77 4.08
C ALA A 919 -52.51 -24.77 3.48
N LEU A 920 -52.89 -23.49 3.37
CA LEU A 920 -52.01 -22.42 2.87
C LEU A 920 -50.82 -22.15 3.80
N SER A 921 -51.05 -22.23 5.11
CA SER A 921 -50.01 -22.04 6.15
C SER A 921 -49.26 -23.32 6.51
N GLN A 922 -49.52 -24.43 5.80
CA GLN A 922 -48.96 -25.77 6.02
C GLN A 922 -49.17 -26.33 7.44
N GLN A 923 -50.28 -25.95 8.08
CA GLN A 923 -50.68 -26.44 9.40
C GLN A 923 -51.76 -27.52 9.27
N GLY A 924 -51.66 -28.58 10.06
CA GLY A 924 -52.72 -29.58 10.21
C GLY A 924 -53.81 -29.08 11.17
N CYS A 925 -55.07 -29.45 10.92
CA CYS A 925 -56.19 -29.15 11.81
C CYS A 925 -56.51 -30.37 12.69
N SER A 926 -56.83 -30.16 13.98
CA SER A 926 -57.20 -31.25 14.90
C SER A 926 -58.62 -31.80 14.69
N LYS A 927 -59.44 -31.13 13.88
CA LYS A 927 -60.71 -31.64 13.34
C LYS A 927 -60.52 -31.89 11.84
N GLU A 928 -60.93 -33.08 11.39
CA GLU A 928 -60.86 -33.48 9.97
C GLU A 928 -62.20 -34.04 9.47
N PRO A 929 -62.49 -33.98 8.15
CA PRO A 929 -63.56 -34.78 7.57
C PRO A 929 -63.25 -36.27 7.73
N LYS A 930 -64.26 -37.07 8.10
CA LYS A 930 -64.12 -38.53 8.27
C LYS A 930 -64.44 -39.29 6.97
N GLY A 931 -65.25 -38.73 6.08
CA GLY A 931 -65.60 -39.36 4.81
C GLY A 931 -64.46 -39.33 3.79
N LEU A 932 -64.40 -40.38 2.96
CA LEU A 932 -63.37 -40.55 1.94
C LEU A 932 -63.34 -39.38 0.94
N SER A 933 -64.52 -38.84 0.61
CA SER A 933 -64.72 -37.67 -0.25
C SER A 933 -64.06 -36.41 0.30
N GLY A 934 -64.30 -36.07 1.58
CA GLY A 934 -63.67 -34.92 2.22
C GLY A 934 -62.15 -35.07 2.31
N ARG A 935 -61.67 -36.28 2.63
CA ARG A 935 -60.23 -36.59 2.79
C ARG A 935 -59.44 -36.51 1.48
N ILE A 936 -59.95 -37.03 0.37
CA ILE A 936 -59.29 -36.94 -0.94
C ILE A 936 -59.20 -35.47 -1.39
N MET A 937 -60.27 -34.69 -1.24
CA MET A 937 -60.28 -33.28 -1.60
C MET A 937 -59.31 -32.45 -0.72
N LEU A 938 -59.26 -32.74 0.59
CA LEU A 938 -58.30 -32.12 1.51
C LEU A 938 -56.86 -32.35 1.06
N TRP A 939 -56.52 -33.60 0.72
CA TRP A 939 -55.18 -33.99 0.25
C TRP A 939 -54.76 -33.25 -1.03
N VAL A 940 -55.66 -33.09 -2.01
CA VAL A 940 -55.38 -32.33 -3.25
C VAL A 940 -55.12 -30.85 -2.95
N VAL A 941 -55.92 -30.22 -2.07
CA VAL A 941 -55.77 -28.81 -1.71
C VAL A 941 -54.43 -28.57 -0.99
N PHE A 942 -54.07 -29.41 -0.03
CA PHE A 942 -52.78 -29.34 0.67
C PHE A 942 -51.60 -29.51 -0.31
N THR A 943 -51.66 -30.47 -1.23
CA THR A 943 -50.56 -30.74 -2.18
C THR A 943 -50.32 -29.59 -3.17
N ASN A 944 -51.39 -28.95 -3.66
CA ASN A 944 -51.27 -27.80 -4.56
C ASN A 944 -50.73 -26.54 -3.85
N LEU A 945 -51.18 -26.27 -2.62
CA LEU A 945 -50.72 -25.11 -1.86
C LEU A 945 -49.27 -25.27 -1.36
N MET A 946 -48.86 -26.49 -1.01
CA MET A 946 -47.46 -26.84 -0.74
C MET A 946 -46.55 -26.49 -1.94
N SER A 947 -47.00 -26.77 -3.16
CA SER A 947 -46.24 -26.50 -4.40
C SER A 947 -46.09 -25.00 -4.69
N LEU A 948 -47.13 -24.20 -4.45
CA LEU A 948 -47.08 -22.73 -4.60
C LEU A 948 -46.16 -22.07 -3.56
N TYR A 949 -46.19 -22.55 -2.31
CA TYR A 949 -45.29 -22.10 -1.25
C TYR A 949 -43.82 -22.30 -1.62
N ALA A 950 -43.47 -23.48 -2.18
CA ALA A 950 -42.11 -23.78 -2.62
C ALA A 950 -41.62 -22.83 -3.73
N ALA A 951 -42.48 -22.45 -4.68
CA ALA A 951 -42.14 -21.50 -5.74
C ALA A 951 -41.88 -20.08 -5.19
N TYR A 952 -42.69 -19.62 -4.22
CA TYR A 952 -42.48 -18.32 -3.57
C TYR A 952 -41.16 -18.28 -2.79
N SER A 953 -40.86 -19.33 -2.03
CA SER A 953 -39.66 -19.40 -1.19
C SER A 953 -38.35 -19.43 -1.98
N ALA A 954 -38.36 -19.96 -3.21
CA ALA A 954 -37.19 -19.94 -4.09
C ALA A 954 -36.86 -18.52 -4.60
N ASN A 955 -37.85 -17.78 -5.13
CA ASN A 955 -37.61 -16.48 -5.75
C ASN A 955 -37.16 -15.40 -4.76
N ILE A 956 -37.68 -15.41 -3.53
CA ILE A 956 -37.33 -14.40 -2.53
C ILE A 956 -35.85 -14.49 -2.10
N VAL A 957 -35.29 -15.71 -2.05
CA VAL A 957 -33.88 -15.94 -1.66
C VAL A 957 -32.91 -15.27 -2.63
N VAL A 958 -33.22 -15.23 -3.92
CA VAL A 958 -32.36 -14.56 -4.93
C VAL A 958 -32.41 -13.04 -4.78
N LEU A 959 -33.61 -12.46 -4.61
CA LEU A 959 -33.78 -11.01 -4.48
C LEU A 959 -33.20 -10.45 -3.18
N LEU A 960 -33.04 -11.27 -2.13
CA LEU A 960 -32.37 -10.87 -0.90
C LEU A 960 -30.86 -10.57 -1.06
N GLN A 961 -30.24 -10.99 -2.18
CA GLN A 961 -28.77 -11.02 -2.36
C GLN A 961 -28.19 -9.94 -3.30
N ALA A 962 -29.00 -9.03 -3.87
CA ALA A 962 -28.56 -8.01 -4.83
C ALA A 962 -28.02 -6.71 -4.20
N PRO A 963 -27.05 -5.99 -4.81
CA PRO A 963 -26.42 -4.77 -4.26
C PRO A 963 -27.21 -3.44 -4.48
N ALA A 964 -26.88 -2.41 -3.69
CA ALA A 964 -27.51 -1.07 -3.66
C ALA A 964 -26.60 0.05 -4.25
N PRO A 965 -27.12 1.25 -4.60
CA PRO A 965 -26.36 2.32 -5.29
C PRO A 965 -25.28 3.04 -4.45
N GLU A 966 -24.20 3.46 -5.12
CA GLU A 966 -22.89 3.86 -4.55
C GLU A 966 -22.86 5.20 -3.80
N ILE A 967 -22.04 5.28 -2.73
CA ILE A 967 -21.86 6.44 -1.83
C ILE A 967 -20.45 7.03 -1.99
N ARG A 968 -20.28 8.37 -2.00
CA ARG A 968 -18.97 9.01 -2.28
C ARG A 968 -18.53 10.13 -1.32
N ASN A 969 -19.44 10.94 -0.78
CA ASN A 969 -19.09 12.07 0.10
C ASN A 969 -19.26 11.76 1.59
N PRO A 970 -18.54 12.45 2.50
CA PRO A 970 -18.74 12.32 3.95
C PRO A 970 -20.20 12.58 4.37
N LYS A 971 -20.85 13.60 3.83
CA LYS A 971 -22.25 13.95 4.15
C LYS A 971 -23.22 12.84 3.76
N GLU A 972 -23.07 12.28 2.56
CA GLU A 972 -23.84 11.12 2.09
C GLU A 972 -23.61 9.91 3.00
N LEU A 973 -22.36 9.63 3.38
CA LEU A 973 -22.03 8.56 4.33
C LEU A 973 -22.71 8.77 5.70
N LEU A 974 -22.82 10.00 6.18
CA LEU A 974 -23.53 10.31 7.43
C LEU A 974 -25.06 10.12 7.30
N GLU A 975 -25.63 10.40 6.12
CA GLU A 975 -27.05 10.32 5.81
C GLU A 975 -27.52 8.90 5.40
N SER A 976 -26.61 8.05 4.89
CA SER A 976 -26.83 6.69 4.36
C SER A 976 -27.45 5.63 5.29
N GLY A 977 -27.78 5.98 6.53
CA GLY A 977 -28.22 5.04 7.56
C GLY A 977 -27.13 4.12 8.13
N MET A 978 -25.98 3.97 7.46
CA MET A 978 -24.92 3.04 7.86
C MET A 978 -24.35 3.33 9.26
N THR A 979 -23.88 2.26 9.91
CA THR A 979 -23.25 2.31 11.23
C THR A 979 -21.80 2.80 11.10
N LEU A 980 -21.42 3.77 11.94
CA LEU A 980 -20.10 4.41 11.88
C LEU A 980 -19.26 4.01 13.08
N SER A 981 -17.96 3.82 12.86
CA SER A 981 -17.01 3.30 13.84
C SER A 981 -15.57 3.77 13.60
N ALA A 982 -14.64 3.43 14.50
CA ALA A 982 -13.22 3.73 14.35
C ALA A 982 -12.30 2.70 15.02
N ASN A 983 -10.99 2.78 14.76
CA ASN A 983 -10.01 1.87 15.34
C ASN A 983 -10.01 1.88 16.88
N ASP A 984 -9.92 0.71 17.52
CA ASP A 984 -9.67 0.59 18.95
C ASP A 984 -8.18 0.74 19.29
N ALA A 985 -7.56 1.72 18.66
CA ALA A 985 -6.31 2.29 19.09
C ALA A 985 -6.57 3.63 19.77
N ASP A 986 -5.75 3.96 20.75
CA ASP A 986 -6.00 5.07 21.68
C ASP A 986 -6.05 6.44 20.96
N TYR A 987 -5.50 6.55 19.74
CA TYR A 987 -5.57 7.76 18.91
C TYR A 987 -6.96 8.01 18.31
N SER A 988 -7.70 6.98 17.91
CA SER A 988 -9.04 7.14 17.30
C SER A 988 -10.08 7.57 18.34
N ARG A 989 -10.04 6.95 19.54
CA ARG A 989 -10.86 7.36 20.71
C ARG A 989 -10.65 8.83 21.12
N PHE A 990 -9.49 9.39 20.75
CA PHE A 990 -9.13 10.80 20.97
C PHE A 990 -9.56 11.71 19.81
N ILE A 991 -9.33 11.34 18.55
CA ILE A 991 -9.58 12.19 17.36
C ILE A 991 -11.03 12.65 17.25
N PHE A 992 -12.01 11.76 17.42
CA PHE A 992 -13.42 12.13 17.28
C PHE A 992 -13.94 13.05 18.40
N LYS A 993 -13.15 13.28 19.45
CA LYS A 993 -13.44 14.26 20.51
C LYS A 993 -12.79 15.63 20.26
N LEU A 994 -11.97 15.77 19.22
CA LEU A 994 -11.13 16.95 18.97
C LEU A 994 -11.79 18.02 18.07
N PHE A 995 -12.90 17.69 17.38
CA PHE A 995 -13.55 18.56 16.40
C PHE A 995 -15.02 18.77 16.76
N ASN A 996 -15.47 20.04 16.83
CA ASN A 996 -16.82 20.41 17.27
C ASN A 996 -17.62 21.16 16.18
N ASP A 997 -17.33 20.91 14.89
CA ASP A 997 -18.08 21.51 13.78
C ASP A 997 -19.48 20.89 13.67
N SER A 998 -20.47 21.70 13.23
CA SER A 998 -21.88 21.29 13.10
C SER A 998 -22.09 20.02 12.26
N GLY A 999 -21.35 19.87 11.16
CA GLY A 999 -21.37 18.66 10.32
C GLY A 999 -20.51 17.49 10.82
N ARG A 1000 -19.62 17.69 11.79
CA ARG A 1000 -18.69 16.66 12.30
C ARG A 1000 -19.08 16.08 13.65
N GLY A 1001 -19.74 16.85 14.51
CA GLY A 1001 -20.27 16.37 15.79
C GLY A 1001 -21.29 15.22 15.66
N GLY A 1002 -21.94 15.09 14.50
CA GLY A 1002 -22.81 13.94 14.17
C GLY A 1002 -22.08 12.59 14.13
N TYR A 1003 -20.80 12.55 13.73
CA TYR A 1003 -20.02 11.31 13.70
C TYR A 1003 -19.74 10.80 15.11
N TYR A 1004 -19.29 11.67 16.02
CA TYR A 1004 -19.04 11.27 17.41
C TYR A 1004 -20.33 10.76 18.08
N LYS A 1005 -21.49 11.37 17.80
CA LYS A 1005 -22.79 10.90 18.31
C LYS A 1005 -23.27 9.57 17.70
N LYS A 1006 -22.84 9.20 16.48
CA LYS A 1006 -23.11 7.89 15.87
C LYS A 1006 -22.11 6.80 16.27
N ILE A 1007 -20.86 7.17 16.57
CA ILE A 1007 -19.80 6.26 17.07
C ILE A 1007 -19.94 6.04 18.58
N VAL A 1008 -20.41 7.05 19.32
CA VAL A 1008 -20.64 7.02 20.77
C VAL A 1008 -22.08 7.50 21.05
N PRO A 1009 -23.08 6.61 20.91
CA PRO A 1009 -24.48 6.95 21.20
C PRO A 1009 -24.69 7.25 22.69
N SER A 1010 -25.68 8.07 23.02
CA SER A 1010 -26.00 8.44 24.41
C SER A 1010 -26.66 7.33 25.23
N LYS A 1011 -27.09 6.24 24.58
CA LYS A 1011 -27.51 4.97 25.19
C LYS A 1011 -26.96 3.83 24.33
N GLY A 1012 -26.03 3.04 24.86
CA GLY A 1012 -25.37 1.93 24.16
C GLY A 1012 -23.84 1.98 24.28
N PRO A 1013 -23.13 0.89 23.91
CA PRO A 1013 -21.68 0.84 23.89
C PRO A 1013 -21.07 1.61 22.70
N PRO A 1014 -19.84 2.14 22.82
CA PRO A 1014 -19.19 2.90 21.74
C PRO A 1014 -18.55 1.98 20.67
N HIS A 1015 -18.66 2.39 19.42
CA HIS A 1015 -18.23 1.65 18.22
C HIS A 1015 -16.72 1.82 17.93
N PHE A 1016 -15.86 1.25 18.79
CA PHE A 1016 -14.42 1.15 18.54
C PHE A 1016 -14.00 -0.33 18.40
N TYR A 1017 -13.20 -0.64 17.36
CA TYR A 1017 -12.81 -2.01 17.00
C TYR A 1017 -11.36 -2.07 16.51
N SER A 1018 -10.58 -3.08 16.87
CA SER A 1018 -9.19 -3.23 16.40
C SER A 1018 -9.07 -3.21 14.87
N ASN A 1019 -7.90 -2.94 14.29
CA ASN A 1019 -7.72 -2.92 12.83
C ASN A 1019 -8.25 -4.20 12.15
N ASP A 1020 -8.07 -5.37 12.78
CA ASP A 1020 -8.61 -6.65 12.33
C ASP A 1020 -10.16 -6.71 12.41
N GLU A 1021 -10.75 -6.38 13.57
CA GLU A 1021 -12.20 -6.45 13.78
C GLU A 1021 -12.95 -5.36 13.01
N GLY A 1022 -12.33 -4.20 12.78
CA GLY A 1022 -12.84 -3.12 11.96
C GLY A 1022 -12.88 -3.46 10.48
N VAL A 1023 -11.78 -4.00 9.93
CA VAL A 1023 -11.73 -4.53 8.56
C VAL A 1023 -12.71 -5.71 8.40
N LYS A 1024 -12.80 -6.59 9.40
CA LYS A 1024 -13.82 -7.65 9.44
C LYS A 1024 -15.26 -7.10 9.45
N ARG A 1025 -15.57 -6.04 10.20
CA ARG A 1025 -16.91 -5.41 10.20
C ARG A 1025 -17.23 -4.64 8.93
N ILE A 1026 -16.23 -4.07 8.25
CA ILE A 1026 -16.41 -3.56 6.87
C ILE A 1026 -16.91 -4.70 5.96
N ARG A 1027 -16.33 -5.90 6.09
CA ARG A 1027 -16.73 -7.10 5.33
C ARG A 1027 -18.16 -7.54 5.62
N GLU A 1028 -18.59 -7.45 6.87
CA GLU A 1028 -19.95 -7.75 7.37
C GLU A 1028 -21.03 -6.81 6.76
N GLY A 1029 -20.66 -5.61 6.30
CA GLY A 1029 -21.53 -4.70 5.53
C GLY A 1029 -22.35 -3.71 6.36
N PHE A 1030 -22.95 -2.72 5.68
CA PHE A 1030 -23.71 -1.60 6.31
C PHE A 1030 -22.93 -0.83 7.39
N PHE A 1031 -21.60 -0.89 7.33
CA PHE A 1031 -20.70 -0.50 8.39
C PHE A 1031 -19.46 0.20 7.82
N ALA A 1032 -19.09 1.34 8.40
CA ALA A 1032 -17.93 2.14 8.01
C ALA A 1032 -16.96 2.35 9.18
N TYR A 1033 -15.67 2.25 8.88
CA TYR A 1033 -14.60 2.16 9.87
C TYR A 1033 -13.45 3.12 9.59
N HIS A 1034 -13.11 3.94 10.59
CA HIS A 1034 -12.02 4.91 10.51
C HIS A 1034 -10.72 4.43 11.16
N GLY A 1035 -9.66 4.28 10.37
CA GLY A 1035 -8.34 3.87 10.84
C GLY A 1035 -7.20 4.38 9.94
N ASP A 1036 -5.99 3.86 10.17
CA ASP A 1036 -4.81 4.19 9.34
C ASP A 1036 -4.91 3.50 7.99
N ILE A 1037 -4.86 4.27 6.91
CA ILE A 1037 -5.16 3.75 5.58
C ILE A 1037 -4.05 2.85 5.03
N ASP A 1038 -2.78 3.10 5.38
CA ASP A 1038 -1.67 2.24 4.98
C ASP A 1038 -1.73 0.88 5.70
N THR A 1039 -2.16 0.87 6.97
CA THR A 1039 -2.46 -0.37 7.71
C THR A 1039 -3.72 -1.07 7.21
N ILE A 1040 -4.82 -0.34 6.95
CA ILE A 1040 -6.09 -0.90 6.45
C ILE A 1040 -5.89 -1.55 5.09
N ARG A 1041 -5.23 -0.90 4.13
CA ARG A 1041 -5.01 -1.46 2.78
C ARG A 1041 -4.19 -2.74 2.83
N ARG A 1042 -3.05 -2.71 3.52
CA ARG A 1042 -2.22 -3.90 3.78
C ARG A 1042 -3.02 -5.03 4.45
N ARG A 1043 -4.05 -4.72 5.25
CA ARG A 1043 -4.88 -5.73 5.91
C ARG A 1043 -6.06 -6.21 5.08
N VAL A 1044 -6.70 -5.36 4.27
CA VAL A 1044 -7.71 -5.75 3.26
C VAL A 1044 -7.08 -6.69 2.24
N GLU A 1045 -5.87 -6.35 1.77
CA GLU A 1045 -5.07 -7.16 0.85
C GLU A 1045 -4.84 -8.59 1.38
N GLU A 1046 -4.66 -8.74 2.70
CA GLU A 1046 -4.50 -10.00 3.41
C GLU A 1046 -5.79 -10.73 3.81
N THR A 1047 -6.96 -10.06 3.88
CA THR A 1047 -8.14 -10.62 4.59
C THR A 1047 -9.43 -10.68 3.78
N PHE A 1048 -9.59 -9.87 2.73
CA PHE A 1048 -10.78 -9.88 1.87
C PHE A 1048 -10.59 -10.87 0.71
N TYR A 1049 -11.68 -11.49 0.25
CA TYR A 1049 -11.68 -12.18 -1.03
C TYR A 1049 -11.70 -11.14 -2.17
N GLU A 1050 -11.22 -11.48 -3.36
CA GLU A 1050 -10.97 -10.51 -4.44
C GLU A 1050 -12.23 -9.78 -4.93
N ASN A 1051 -13.39 -10.46 -4.89
CA ASN A 1051 -14.68 -9.85 -5.14
C ASN A 1051 -15.05 -8.82 -4.07
N GLU A 1052 -14.84 -9.13 -2.78
CA GLU A 1052 -15.08 -8.20 -1.67
C GLU A 1052 -14.12 -7.00 -1.69
N LYS A 1053 -12.87 -7.17 -2.17
CA LYS A 1053 -11.93 -6.05 -2.39
C LYS A 1053 -12.48 -5.05 -3.41
N CYS A 1054 -13.22 -5.52 -4.43
CA CYS A 1054 -13.85 -4.65 -5.42
C CYS A 1054 -15.04 -3.84 -4.86
N ASP A 1055 -15.70 -4.33 -3.81
CA ASP A 1055 -16.83 -3.65 -3.13
C ASP A 1055 -16.39 -2.54 -2.15
N LEU A 1056 -15.09 -2.43 -1.87
CA LEU A 1056 -14.55 -1.49 -0.86
C LEU A 1056 -14.50 -0.05 -1.38
N ARG A 1057 -14.85 0.92 -0.52
CA ARG A 1057 -14.72 2.37 -0.79
C ARG A 1057 -14.07 3.11 0.39
N GLU A 1058 -13.42 4.23 0.11
CA GLU A 1058 -12.67 5.06 1.07
C GLU A 1058 -13.14 6.52 1.06
N VAL A 1059 -13.18 7.18 2.23
CA VAL A 1059 -13.58 8.59 2.40
C VAL A 1059 -12.69 9.27 3.47
N ASP A 1060 -12.06 10.40 3.15
CA ASP A 1060 -11.23 11.16 4.10
C ASP A 1060 -12.05 11.96 5.13
N TYR A 1061 -11.63 11.88 6.39
CA TYR A 1061 -12.18 12.63 7.51
C TYR A 1061 -11.25 13.75 7.99
N MET A 1062 -9.93 13.57 7.91
CA MET A 1062 -8.98 14.38 8.68
C MET A 1062 -8.52 15.68 7.98
N LYS A 1063 -8.58 15.77 6.64
CA LYS A 1063 -8.11 16.95 5.88
C LYS A 1063 -6.71 17.44 6.31
N SER A 1064 -5.73 16.52 6.31
CA SER A 1064 -4.29 16.83 6.37
C SER A 1064 -3.75 17.55 7.63
N ARG A 1065 -4.02 17.02 8.84
CA ARG A 1065 -3.24 17.35 10.05
C ARG A 1065 -2.29 16.20 10.42
N TYR A 1066 -1.01 16.51 10.67
CA TYR A 1066 0.08 15.53 10.84
C TYR A 1066 0.59 15.42 12.29
N PRO A 1067 1.21 14.29 12.69
CA PRO A 1067 1.77 14.09 14.04
C PRO A 1067 3.17 14.71 14.23
N LEU A 1068 3.56 14.98 15.48
CA LEU A 1068 4.80 15.65 15.90
C LEU A 1068 5.65 14.77 16.84
N VAL A 1069 6.97 15.01 16.90
CA VAL A 1069 7.91 14.25 17.77
C VAL A 1069 7.75 14.68 19.24
N PRO A 1070 7.51 13.75 20.18
CA PRO A 1070 7.48 14.04 21.61
C PRO A 1070 8.86 13.85 22.27
N ILE A 1071 9.21 14.75 23.19
CA ILE A 1071 10.45 14.77 23.99
C ILE A 1071 10.09 14.85 25.49
N ARG A 1072 10.87 14.19 26.34
CA ARG A 1072 10.77 14.20 27.81
C ARG A 1072 10.90 15.63 28.33
N LYS A 1073 9.92 16.06 29.13
CA LYS A 1073 9.89 17.42 29.71
C LYS A 1073 10.99 17.63 30.76
N ASP A 1074 11.17 16.67 31.65
CA ASP A 1074 12.13 16.72 32.75
C ASP A 1074 13.48 16.07 32.32
N SER A 1075 13.98 16.39 31.12
CA SER A 1075 15.26 15.89 30.59
C SER A 1075 16.32 17.00 30.55
N PRO A 1076 17.55 16.75 31.07
CA PRO A 1076 18.67 17.69 30.97
C PRO A 1076 19.07 18.03 29.52
N TYR A 1077 18.57 17.26 28.56
CA TYR A 1077 18.88 17.38 27.14
C TYR A 1077 17.67 17.83 26.30
N LEU A 1078 16.55 18.24 26.92
CA LEU A 1078 15.30 18.62 26.24
C LEU A 1078 15.51 19.68 25.14
N GLU A 1079 16.03 20.85 25.48
CA GLU A 1079 16.21 21.96 24.52
C GLU A 1079 17.26 21.63 23.46
N LEU A 1080 18.27 20.86 23.86
CA LEU A 1080 19.36 20.37 23.02
C LEU A 1080 18.85 19.40 21.93
N LEU A 1081 17.91 18.51 22.27
CA LEU A 1081 17.26 17.60 21.33
C LEU A 1081 16.33 18.31 20.33
N LYS A 1082 15.56 19.32 20.76
CA LYS A 1082 14.67 20.09 19.85
C LYS A 1082 15.44 20.68 18.68
N VAL A 1083 16.54 21.38 18.97
CA VAL A 1083 17.35 22.09 17.97
C VAL A 1083 17.96 21.12 16.95
N ALA A 1084 18.39 19.93 17.37
CA ALA A 1084 19.01 18.95 16.49
C ALA A 1084 18.03 18.34 15.47
N LEU A 1085 16.76 18.10 15.84
CA LEU A 1085 15.76 17.48 14.97
C LEU A 1085 15.39 18.36 13.76
N VAL A 1086 15.28 19.67 13.96
CA VAL A 1086 14.90 20.65 12.92
C VAL A 1086 15.96 20.68 11.79
N ILE A 1087 17.24 20.57 12.15
CA ILE A 1087 18.36 20.55 11.21
C ILE A 1087 18.31 19.30 10.30
N LEU A 1088 17.94 18.14 10.86
CA LEU A 1088 17.81 16.89 10.12
C LEU A 1088 16.71 16.94 9.04
N LEU A 1089 15.54 17.50 9.37
CA LEU A 1089 14.39 17.58 8.45
C LEU A 1089 14.64 18.52 7.26
N SER A 1090 15.39 19.60 7.48
CA SER A 1090 15.91 20.47 6.41
C SER A 1090 16.83 19.73 5.44
N THR A 1091 17.42 18.60 5.84
CA THR A 1091 18.36 17.83 5.02
C THR A 1091 17.65 16.74 4.21
N ILE A 1092 16.77 15.95 4.82
CA ILE A 1092 16.04 14.84 4.17
C ILE A 1092 15.18 15.32 2.99
N SER A 1093 14.49 16.44 3.15
CA SER A 1093 13.63 17.05 2.12
C SER A 1093 14.38 17.36 0.81
N LYS A 1094 15.67 17.68 0.89
CA LYS A 1094 16.54 17.95 -0.26
C LYS A 1094 17.00 16.68 -0.99
N VAL A 1095 16.96 15.52 -0.32
CA VAL A 1095 17.30 14.21 -0.92
C VAL A 1095 16.08 13.61 -1.63
N GLN A 1096 14.90 13.66 -1.00
CA GLN A 1096 13.64 13.18 -1.58
C GLN A 1096 13.41 13.77 -3.00
N ALA A 1097 13.58 15.09 -3.14
CA ALA A 1097 13.39 15.82 -4.39
C ALA A 1097 14.34 15.40 -5.54
N LYS A 1098 15.43 14.66 -5.26
CA LYS A 1098 16.31 14.04 -6.27
C LYS A 1098 15.87 12.61 -6.66
N ILE A 1099 15.26 11.86 -5.74
CA ILE A 1099 14.85 10.47 -6.00
C ILE A 1099 13.64 10.44 -6.94
N ASP A 1100 12.66 11.32 -6.70
CA ASP A 1100 11.42 11.42 -7.49
C ASP A 1100 11.65 11.91 -8.94
N GLN A 1101 12.89 12.25 -9.32
CA GLN A 1101 13.30 12.59 -10.69
C GLN A 1101 13.86 11.38 -11.48
N SER A 1102 13.96 10.19 -10.87
CA SER A 1102 14.52 9.00 -11.51
C SER A 1102 13.44 8.05 -12.05
N HIS A 1103 13.68 7.45 -13.23
CA HIS A 1103 12.66 6.71 -13.98
C HIS A 1103 12.31 5.33 -13.39
N PHE A 1104 11.25 5.27 -12.59
CA PHE A 1104 10.44 4.06 -12.41
C PHE A 1104 8.95 4.39 -12.56
N GLY A 1105 8.30 3.79 -13.57
CA GLY A 1105 6.87 4.00 -13.88
C GLY A 1105 5.90 3.26 -12.96
N VAL A 1106 6.29 3.02 -11.71
CA VAL A 1106 5.49 2.39 -10.66
C VAL A 1106 5.30 3.42 -9.57
N THR A 1107 4.13 3.46 -8.92
CA THR A 1107 4.00 4.10 -7.60
C THR A 1107 4.77 3.26 -6.57
N LEU A 1108 6.10 3.41 -6.58
CA LEU A 1108 7.02 2.75 -5.66
C LEU A 1108 6.57 3.00 -4.23
N SER A 1109 6.55 1.95 -3.40
CA SER A 1109 6.32 2.16 -1.98
C SER A 1109 7.48 2.97 -1.38
N ARG A 1110 7.18 3.77 -0.35
CA ARG A 1110 8.18 4.59 0.37
C ARG A 1110 9.38 3.76 0.87
N ASP A 1111 9.18 2.45 1.06
CA ASP A 1111 10.20 1.51 1.51
C ASP A 1111 11.41 1.43 0.56
N PHE A 1112 11.26 1.72 -0.74
CA PHE A 1112 12.40 1.82 -1.65
C PHE A 1112 13.21 3.12 -1.43
N GLN A 1113 12.55 4.21 -1.05
CA GLN A 1113 13.18 5.54 -0.89
C GLN A 1113 14.07 5.62 0.36
N LEU A 1114 13.78 4.84 1.42
CA LEU A 1114 14.69 4.69 2.57
C LEU A 1114 15.99 3.92 2.22
N THR A 1115 16.09 3.28 1.05
CA THR A 1115 17.31 2.56 0.58
C THR A 1115 18.35 3.48 -0.06
N LEU A 1116 18.07 4.79 -0.13
CA LEU A 1116 18.94 5.80 -0.75
C LEU A 1116 19.40 6.88 0.24
N ILE A 1117 19.13 6.67 1.54
CA ILE A 1117 19.49 7.55 2.66
C ILE A 1117 20.35 6.81 3.71
N ILE A 1118 20.40 5.47 3.61
CA ILE A 1118 21.38 4.58 4.23
C ILE A 1118 22.39 4.20 3.13
#